data_AF-A0A316LFG3-F1
#
_entry.id   AF-A0A316LFG3-F1
#
_cell.length_a   1.000
_cell.length_b   1.000
_cell.length_c   1.000
_cell.angle_alpha   90.00
_cell.angle_beta   90.00
_cell.angle_gamma   90.00
#
_symmetry.space_group_name_H-M   'P 1'
#
loop_
_entity.id
_entity.type
_entity.pdbx_description
1 polymer ?
#
loop_
_entity_poly.entity_id
_entity_poly.type
_entity_poly.pdbx_seq_one_letter_code
_entity_poly.pdbx_strand_id
1 'polypeptide(L)'
;MQISMQKYKKRMLVLSVMLLVVVLLSGVSYAVFTSFSSQTDANTLAASCMDLDFNGQNEINLTNTYPVKDGEALESTPYTFTIKNKCDNYIEYYVIASVINTSNLLDSKYVKVSLLGDNDLTSSPITDLEAISTPQSLSEYSITSNYVLKKGDGISKDESRTFNYRMWVNGDLQDSWTSEDVESKNYQVKISVVGTVKTRPKDDLFIATTIDGTASSSFPETNAYSASVSCTQDDKSVDIGATIKWTGSKWSLGVTNLTSGNTKCTVAFDPPTLADAILQNNEVKEPMTTPGKEASAHILNDIESATVTVSSTNKAKYITYGTGWTMNGTKFNLTGTGVTSGTYETSYSSLVGKYLAMSQYGFDFVDIGSTTVGTMKTTTNIYALAYVVSATADNIEYKFLTSNKNTTESLLTSTQDDYGMSYYFRGAVKNNYVEFANKCWRIVRIVGDGSVKLVLHNDNISNSSNPCSSMNNSDEAAFAHYSGSTYVSAFNSNYDDNAYIGFMYGQAGSSDYASTHTNTNKSTILTNLETWYTNNLTSYADKLADTIWCNDKSTFTTYASGSAYGTGLGYGTNLTGYGAFKRVKGEDGKDDVEPSLICPNDNNSGKLSKFTVSDTTNGNGNLTYKIGLLTADEVEFVGGMFNSYNYSTFLEENTGNIWWSTMSSAGYIGNYAWNLIIGHGFMNTGSVNDTKNALRPAIALTSSTTISGGSGTSEDPYVVK
;
A
#
# COMPACT_ATOMS: atom_id res chain seq x y z
N MET A 1 44.62 57.31 45.01
CA MET A 1 43.63 57.77 44.02
C MET A 1 44.23 58.13 42.64
N GLN A 2 45.53 58.44 42.52
CA GLN A 2 46.17 58.77 41.23
C GLN A 2 46.46 57.57 40.31
N ILE A 3 46.62 56.35 40.82
CA ILE A 3 46.98 55.17 40.01
C ILE A 3 45.76 54.56 39.28
N SER A 4 44.53 54.71 39.82
CA SER A 4 43.31 54.23 39.13
C SER A 4 42.88 55.15 37.98
N MET A 5 43.15 56.45 38.07
CA MET A 5 42.85 57.41 37.00
C MET A 5 43.69 57.22 35.74
N GLN A 6 44.96 56.80 35.85
CA GLN A 6 45.80 56.52 34.67
C GLN A 6 45.33 55.27 33.90
N LYS A 7 44.88 54.23 34.60
CA LYS A 7 44.27 53.04 33.97
C LYS A 7 42.94 53.39 33.29
N TYR A 8 42.15 54.29 33.87
CA TYR A 8 40.89 54.75 33.26
C TYR A 8 41.14 55.60 32.01
N LYS A 9 42.13 56.50 32.03
CA LYS A 9 42.51 57.29 30.84
C LYS A 9 43.02 56.42 29.68
N LYS A 10 43.83 55.39 29.96
CA LYS A 10 44.28 54.45 28.92
C LYS A 10 43.14 53.61 28.34
N ARG A 11 42.19 53.16 29.17
CA ARG A 11 41.00 52.43 28.69
C ARG A 11 40.04 53.32 27.90
N MET A 12 39.85 54.57 28.33
CA MET A 12 39.05 55.55 27.58
C MET A 12 39.69 55.86 26.23
N LEU A 13 41.02 56.05 26.18
CA LEU A 13 41.73 56.29 24.92
C LEU A 13 41.58 55.12 23.94
N VAL A 14 41.70 53.87 24.42
CA VAL A 14 41.53 52.67 23.58
C VAL A 14 40.08 52.54 23.10
N LEU A 15 39.09 52.82 23.95
CA LEU A 15 37.67 52.83 23.57
C LEU A 15 37.36 53.95 22.57
N SER A 16 37.94 55.15 22.73
CA SER A 16 37.79 56.25 21.79
C SER A 16 38.45 55.94 20.44
N VAL A 17 39.61 55.26 20.43
CA VAL A 17 40.26 54.81 19.18
C VAL A 17 39.48 53.68 18.52
N MET A 18 38.94 52.71 19.28
CA MET A 18 38.07 51.67 18.71
C MET A 18 36.76 52.25 18.18
N LEU A 19 36.15 53.23 18.87
CA LEU A 19 34.97 53.92 18.38
C LEU A 19 35.29 54.75 17.13
N LEU A 20 36.46 55.42 17.09
CA LEU A 20 36.91 56.12 15.89
C LEU A 20 37.17 55.15 14.72
N VAL A 21 37.75 53.98 14.97
CA VAL A 21 37.96 52.93 13.96
C VAL A 21 36.62 52.35 13.50
N VAL A 22 35.65 52.13 14.39
CA VAL A 22 34.30 51.67 14.03
C VAL A 22 33.53 52.75 13.28
N VAL A 23 33.64 54.03 13.65
CA VAL A 23 33.01 55.17 12.95
C VAL A 23 33.67 55.43 11.60
N LEU A 24 35.00 55.27 11.50
CA LEU A 24 35.73 55.32 10.24
C LEU A 24 35.34 54.13 9.36
N LEU A 25 35.30 52.88 9.88
CA LEU A 25 34.87 51.69 9.13
C LEU A 25 33.40 51.76 8.69
N SER A 26 32.49 52.25 9.54
CA SER A 26 31.09 52.48 9.16
C SER A 26 30.94 53.65 8.19
N GLY A 27 31.83 54.64 8.25
CA GLY A 27 31.89 55.77 7.32
C GLY A 27 32.43 55.39 5.94
N VAL A 28 33.36 54.43 5.84
CA VAL A 28 33.81 53.92 4.53
C VAL A 28 32.85 52.90 3.94
N SER A 29 32.04 52.20 4.76
CA SER A 29 31.04 51.26 4.25
C SER A 29 29.71 51.90 3.83
N TYR A 30 29.34 53.08 4.33
CA TYR A 30 28.07 53.72 3.95
C TYR A 30 28.20 54.73 2.78
N ALA A 31 29.42 54.98 2.29
CA ALA A 31 29.68 56.01 1.27
C ALA A 31 30.35 55.51 -0.04
N VAL A 32 30.47 54.19 -0.30
CA VAL A 32 31.27 53.71 -1.45
C VAL A 32 30.59 52.68 -2.38
N PHE A 33 29.34 52.24 -2.19
CA PHE A 33 28.75 51.23 -3.11
C PHE A 33 27.31 51.47 -3.59
N THR A 34 26.86 52.72 -3.69
CA THR A 34 25.81 53.05 -4.67
C THR A 34 26.50 53.47 -5.95
N SER A 35 26.80 52.48 -6.79
CA SER A 35 27.35 52.72 -8.11
C SER A 35 26.22 53.05 -9.07
N PHE A 36 26.37 54.17 -9.75
CA PHE A 36 25.43 54.64 -10.75
C PHE A 36 26.20 54.87 -12.04
N SER A 37 25.71 54.28 -13.13
CA SER A 37 26.25 54.47 -14.46
C SER A 37 25.21 55.18 -15.32
N SER A 38 25.64 56.22 -16.03
CA SER A 38 24.90 56.76 -17.16
C SER A 38 25.82 56.98 -18.34
N GLN A 39 25.32 56.65 -19.53
CA GLN A 39 26.03 56.63 -20.82
C GLN A 39 27.00 57.80 -21.05
N THR A 40 28.29 57.50 -21.09
CA THR A 40 29.23 58.04 -22.07
C THR A 40 30.26 56.94 -22.38
N ASP A 41 30.86 57.02 -23.57
CA ASP A 41 31.71 56.02 -24.18
C ASP A 41 32.72 55.38 -23.20
N ALA A 42 32.60 54.05 -23.07
CA ALA A 42 33.31 53.18 -22.15
C ALA A 42 33.09 53.46 -20.64
N ASN A 43 31.85 53.29 -20.16
CA ASN A 43 31.60 53.04 -18.73
C ASN A 43 32.11 51.65 -18.31
N THR A 44 33.43 51.48 -18.29
CA THR A 44 34.04 50.49 -17.39
C THR A 44 33.92 51.07 -15.99
N LEU A 45 33.00 50.52 -15.20
CA LEU A 45 32.92 50.82 -13.77
C LEU A 45 34.26 50.46 -13.12
N ALA A 46 35.09 51.48 -12.91
CA ALA A 46 36.21 51.36 -11.99
C ALA A 46 35.61 51.02 -10.60
N ALA A 47 35.71 49.75 -10.23
CA ALA A 47 35.47 49.15 -8.92
C ALA A 47 34.04 48.69 -8.49
N SER A 48 33.09 48.38 -9.39
CA SER A 48 31.79 47.81 -8.95
C SER A 48 31.27 46.65 -9.81
N CYS A 49 30.68 45.66 -9.14
CA CYS A 49 30.35 44.31 -9.58
C CYS A 49 29.43 44.08 -10.79
N MET A 50 29.12 45.10 -11.58
CA MET A 50 28.19 45.02 -12.69
C MET A 50 28.83 45.47 -14.01
N ASP A 51 28.57 44.71 -15.06
CA ASP A 51 28.82 45.09 -16.45
C ASP A 51 27.52 45.60 -17.06
N LEU A 52 27.60 46.69 -17.80
CA LEU A 52 26.49 47.23 -18.59
C LEU A 52 26.93 47.33 -20.03
N ASP A 53 26.22 46.61 -20.91
CA ASP A 53 26.45 46.64 -22.34
C ASP A 53 25.25 47.33 -23.03
N PHE A 54 25.52 48.41 -23.75
CA PHE A 54 24.52 49.28 -24.36
C PHE A 54 24.63 49.21 -25.88
N ASN A 55 23.60 48.71 -26.57
CA ASN A 55 23.58 48.65 -28.03
C ASN A 55 22.89 49.90 -28.60
N GLY A 56 23.59 51.04 -28.67
CA GLY A 56 23.06 52.26 -29.32
C GLY A 56 23.74 53.57 -28.93
N GLN A 57 23.14 54.69 -29.34
CA GLN A 57 23.58 56.07 -29.05
C GLN A 57 23.52 56.41 -27.54
N ASN A 58 24.25 57.46 -27.13
CA ASN A 58 24.41 57.90 -25.73
C ASN A 58 23.12 58.46 -25.10
N GLU A 59 22.12 58.86 -25.89
CA GLU A 59 20.81 59.29 -25.40
C GLU A 59 19.70 58.72 -26.31
N ILE A 60 18.56 58.39 -25.70
CA ILE A 60 17.39 57.89 -26.43
C ILE A 60 16.50 59.08 -26.74
N ASN A 61 16.39 59.41 -28.02
CA ASN A 61 15.54 60.50 -28.51
C ASN A 61 14.17 59.96 -28.92
N LEU A 62 13.12 60.69 -28.58
CA LEU A 62 11.78 60.42 -29.08
C LEU A 62 11.70 60.91 -30.52
N THR A 63 11.81 59.99 -31.49
CA THR A 63 11.92 60.33 -32.93
C THR A 63 10.59 60.52 -33.64
N ASN A 64 9.47 60.13 -33.02
CA ASN A 64 8.14 60.22 -33.61
C ASN A 64 7.34 61.34 -32.95
N THR A 65 6.94 62.33 -33.75
CA THR A 65 6.21 63.54 -33.30
C THR A 65 4.69 63.38 -33.34
N TYR A 66 4.17 62.18 -33.62
CA TYR A 66 2.74 61.87 -33.65
C TYR A 66 2.36 60.82 -32.59
N PRO A 67 1.12 60.83 -32.06
CA PRO A 67 0.69 59.89 -31.04
C PRO A 67 0.60 58.49 -31.63
N VAL A 68 1.16 57.51 -30.93
CA VAL A 68 1.24 56.11 -31.38
C VAL A 68 0.44 55.24 -30.43
N LYS A 69 -0.32 54.27 -30.97
CA LYS A 69 -1.02 53.27 -30.15
C LYS A 69 -0.03 52.21 -29.67
N ASP A 70 -0.28 51.66 -28.48
CA ASP A 70 0.63 50.73 -27.81
C ASP A 70 1.05 49.54 -28.69
N GLY A 71 0.13 48.96 -29.48
CA GLY A 71 0.45 47.84 -30.38
C GLY A 71 1.49 48.18 -31.47
N GLU A 72 1.38 49.35 -32.09
CA GLU A 72 2.33 49.82 -33.10
C GLU A 72 3.66 50.24 -32.46
N ALA A 73 3.60 50.88 -31.30
CA ALA A 73 4.80 51.31 -30.58
C ALA A 73 5.67 50.13 -30.13
N LEU A 74 5.07 49.00 -29.73
CA LEU A 74 5.79 47.80 -29.29
C LEU A 74 6.50 47.07 -30.44
N GLU A 75 6.09 47.27 -31.69
CA GLU A 75 6.76 46.74 -32.88
C GLU A 75 7.99 47.57 -33.30
N SER A 76 8.15 48.78 -32.76
CA SER A 76 9.31 49.62 -33.07
C SER A 76 10.63 49.02 -32.58
N THR A 77 11.74 49.43 -33.22
CA THR A 77 13.09 49.01 -32.83
C THR A 77 13.41 49.48 -31.41
N PRO A 78 13.66 48.58 -30.45
CA PRO A 78 13.94 48.97 -29.08
C PRO A 78 15.36 49.50 -28.90
N TYR A 79 15.56 50.24 -27.83
CA TYR A 79 16.88 50.44 -27.25
C TYR A 79 17.24 49.26 -26.35
N THR A 80 18.23 48.46 -26.75
CA THR A 80 18.60 47.24 -26.03
C THR A 80 19.83 47.44 -25.17
N PHE A 81 19.77 46.98 -23.92
CA PHE A 81 20.92 46.95 -23.03
C PHE A 81 20.94 45.68 -22.18
N THR A 82 22.13 45.24 -21.78
CA THR A 82 22.35 44.04 -20.97
C THR A 82 23.05 44.39 -19.67
N ILE A 83 22.52 43.86 -18.58
CA ILE A 83 23.11 43.91 -17.24
C ILE A 83 23.76 42.56 -16.96
N LYS A 84 25.03 42.52 -16.55
CA LYS A 84 25.72 41.29 -16.11
C LYS A 84 26.37 41.47 -14.75
N ASN A 85 26.22 40.47 -13.88
CA ASN A 85 26.94 40.44 -12.60
C ASN A 85 28.33 39.78 -12.78
N LYS A 86 29.41 40.51 -12.46
CA LYS A 86 30.81 40.04 -12.53
C LYS A 86 31.40 39.66 -11.17
N CYS A 87 30.66 39.80 -10.08
CA CYS A 87 31.12 39.46 -8.73
C CYS A 87 30.48 38.18 -8.20
N ASP A 88 31.11 37.63 -7.16
CA ASP A 88 30.61 36.45 -6.46
C ASP A 88 29.33 36.71 -5.64
N ASN A 89 29.03 37.97 -5.31
CA ASN A 89 27.86 38.34 -4.52
C ASN A 89 26.59 38.45 -5.37
N TYR A 90 25.42 38.23 -4.75
CA TYR A 90 24.12 38.50 -5.36
C TYR A 90 23.84 40.00 -5.40
N ILE A 91 23.28 40.49 -6.52
CA ILE A 91 23.07 41.91 -6.76
C ILE A 91 21.61 42.16 -7.10
N GLU A 92 20.91 42.94 -6.28
CA GLU A 92 19.62 43.54 -6.67
C GLU A 92 19.86 44.78 -7.53
N TYR A 93 19.00 45.05 -8.50
CA TYR A 93 19.16 46.19 -9.41
C TYR A 93 17.87 46.99 -9.61
N TYR A 94 18.04 48.27 -9.90
CA TYR A 94 16.99 49.19 -10.33
C TYR A 94 17.31 49.75 -11.71
N VAL A 95 16.33 49.81 -12.60
CA VAL A 95 16.45 50.50 -13.90
C VAL A 95 15.69 51.81 -13.82
N ILE A 96 16.35 52.90 -14.19
CA ILE A 96 15.84 54.27 -14.09
C ILE A 96 15.88 54.93 -15.47
N ALA A 97 14.79 55.60 -15.84
CA ALA A 97 14.72 56.54 -16.95
C ALA A 97 14.88 57.97 -16.43
N SER A 98 15.93 58.67 -16.87
CA SER A 98 16.23 60.05 -16.47
C SER A 98 15.93 61.01 -17.62
N VAL A 99 15.03 61.96 -17.42
CA VAL A 99 14.59 62.91 -18.45
C VAL A 99 15.57 64.09 -18.52
N ILE A 100 16.12 64.34 -19.70
CA ILE A 100 17.10 65.42 -19.93
C ILE A 100 16.36 66.71 -20.29
N ASN A 101 16.71 67.80 -19.61
CA ASN A 101 16.26 69.15 -19.92
C ASN A 101 16.83 69.58 -21.28
N THR A 102 15.96 69.75 -22.27
CA THR A 102 16.29 70.20 -23.62
C THR A 102 15.47 71.43 -23.97
N SER A 103 15.89 72.20 -24.98
CA SER A 103 15.07 73.30 -25.49
C SER A 103 13.74 72.77 -26.05
N ASN A 104 12.62 73.38 -25.66
CA ASN A 104 11.26 72.96 -26.04
C ASN A 104 10.90 71.53 -25.57
N LEU A 105 11.14 71.20 -24.30
CA LEU A 105 10.82 69.90 -23.71
C LEU A 105 9.32 69.56 -23.84
N LEU A 106 9.03 68.33 -24.28
CA LEU A 106 7.69 67.75 -24.28
C LEU A 106 7.25 67.45 -22.85
N ASP A 107 6.00 67.80 -22.49
CA ASP A 107 5.43 67.46 -21.19
C ASP A 107 5.36 65.93 -21.02
N SER A 108 5.96 65.40 -19.94
CA SER A 108 6.08 63.97 -19.67
C SER A 108 4.74 63.23 -19.66
N LYS A 109 3.60 63.92 -19.41
CA LYS A 109 2.27 63.28 -19.48
C LYS A 109 1.93 62.72 -20.86
N TYR A 110 2.56 63.26 -21.92
CA TYR A 110 2.38 62.79 -23.29
C TYR A 110 3.35 61.66 -23.66
N VAL A 111 4.12 61.11 -22.73
CA VAL A 111 5.12 60.07 -23.03
C VAL A 111 4.73 58.76 -22.35
N LYS A 112 4.66 57.68 -23.15
CA LYS A 112 4.57 56.31 -22.67
C LYS A 112 5.91 55.60 -22.84
N VAL A 113 6.16 54.63 -21.96
CA VAL A 113 7.38 53.82 -21.95
C VAL A 113 7.07 52.34 -21.81
N SER A 114 7.99 51.51 -22.31
CA SER A 114 8.02 50.05 -22.12
C SER A 114 9.43 49.60 -21.79
N LEU A 115 9.54 48.57 -20.96
CA LEU A 115 10.78 47.85 -20.66
C LEU A 115 10.48 46.35 -20.60
N LEU A 116 10.82 45.63 -21.67
CA LEU A 116 10.61 44.18 -21.77
C LEU A 116 11.90 43.40 -21.47
N GLY A 117 11.81 42.24 -20.82
CA GLY A 117 12.94 41.34 -20.58
C GLY A 117 12.72 40.38 -19.41
N ASP A 118 12.66 40.93 -18.19
CA ASP A 118 12.45 40.20 -16.94
C ASP A 118 11.29 40.89 -16.22
N ASN A 119 10.14 40.23 -16.01
CA ASN A 119 8.85 40.82 -15.58
C ASN A 119 8.52 42.15 -16.30
N ASP A 120 7.72 42.06 -17.35
CA ASP A 120 7.57 43.11 -18.37
C ASP A 120 6.76 44.34 -17.94
N LEU A 121 7.31 45.54 -18.17
CA LEU A 121 6.53 46.78 -18.29
C LEU A 121 6.09 46.92 -19.75
N THR A 122 4.87 46.47 -20.05
CA THR A 122 4.35 46.44 -21.42
C THR A 122 4.04 47.84 -21.95
N SER A 123 3.37 48.69 -21.17
CA SER A 123 3.06 50.08 -21.54
C SER A 123 2.56 50.86 -20.32
N SER A 124 3.12 52.03 -20.06
CA SER A 124 2.61 52.95 -19.03
C SER A 124 3.01 54.40 -19.33
N PRO A 125 2.15 55.40 -19.04
CA PRO A 125 2.56 56.79 -19.00
C PRO A 125 3.74 56.97 -18.04
N ILE A 126 4.81 57.64 -18.47
CA ILE A 126 6.04 57.72 -17.68
C ILE A 126 5.81 58.42 -16.33
N THR A 127 4.81 59.29 -16.25
CA THR A 127 4.38 60.02 -15.04
C THR A 127 3.72 59.15 -13.99
N ASP A 128 3.22 57.97 -14.36
CA ASP A 128 2.58 57.02 -13.43
C ASP A 128 3.62 56.17 -12.69
N LEU A 129 4.88 56.21 -13.14
CA LEU A 129 6.01 55.52 -12.53
C LEU A 129 6.51 56.24 -11.28
N GLU A 130 7.13 55.48 -10.38
CA GLU A 130 7.73 56.02 -9.15
C GLU A 130 8.84 57.02 -9.47
N ALA A 131 8.64 58.28 -9.08
CA ALA A 131 9.62 59.34 -9.24
C ALA A 131 10.62 59.37 -8.07
N ILE A 132 11.91 59.56 -8.37
CA ILE A 132 12.99 59.60 -7.38
C ILE A 132 13.85 60.86 -7.54
N SER A 133 14.52 61.27 -6.45
CA SER A 133 15.49 62.36 -6.50
C SER A 133 16.68 62.00 -7.39
N THR A 134 17.24 62.99 -8.11
CA THR A 134 18.39 62.78 -8.99
C THR A 134 19.56 62.17 -8.24
N PRO A 135 20.00 60.95 -8.63
CA PRO A 135 21.22 60.36 -8.12
C PRO A 135 22.43 61.28 -8.28
N GLN A 136 23.33 61.30 -7.29
CA GLN A 136 24.52 62.17 -7.28
C GLN A 136 25.42 61.97 -8.52
N SER A 137 25.50 60.76 -9.05
CA SER A 137 26.25 60.43 -10.28
C SER A 137 25.67 61.00 -11.57
N LEU A 138 24.42 61.47 -11.53
CA LEU A 138 23.71 62.02 -12.67
C LEU A 138 23.64 63.56 -12.59
N SER A 139 24.29 64.16 -11.59
CA SER A 139 24.25 65.60 -11.36
C SER A 139 24.90 66.43 -12.47
N GLU A 140 25.75 65.81 -13.30
CA GLU A 140 26.37 66.47 -14.46
C GLU A 140 25.40 66.63 -15.64
N TYR A 141 24.28 65.90 -15.63
CA TYR A 141 23.22 66.03 -16.61
C TYR A 141 22.15 66.99 -16.10
N SER A 142 21.64 67.84 -16.98
CA SER A 142 20.53 68.74 -16.70
C SER A 142 19.21 67.97 -16.59
N ILE A 143 19.05 67.09 -15.59
CA ILE A 143 17.88 66.21 -15.45
C ILE A 143 16.69 66.96 -14.84
N THR A 144 15.51 66.80 -15.44
CA THR A 144 14.24 67.34 -14.90
C THR A 144 13.53 66.36 -13.97
N SER A 145 13.51 65.07 -14.33
CA SER A 145 12.80 64.02 -13.60
C SER A 145 13.51 62.67 -13.73
N ASN A 146 13.39 61.80 -12.72
CA ASN A 146 13.87 60.42 -12.75
C ASN A 146 12.72 59.47 -12.41
N TYR A 147 12.48 58.47 -13.25
CA TYR A 147 11.41 57.49 -13.10
C TYR A 147 11.96 56.08 -13.00
N VAL A 148 11.53 55.32 -11.99
CA VAL A 148 11.92 53.92 -11.85
C VAL A 148 11.13 53.07 -12.85
N LEU A 149 11.82 52.54 -13.85
CA LEU A 149 11.23 51.61 -14.82
C LEU A 149 11.03 50.22 -14.22
N LYS A 150 11.97 49.78 -13.37
CA LYS A 150 11.94 48.43 -12.77
C LYS A 150 12.75 48.33 -11.48
N LYS A 151 12.21 47.56 -10.54
CA LYS A 151 12.93 46.95 -9.40
C LYS A 151 13.11 45.46 -9.72
N GLY A 152 14.35 44.98 -9.85
CA GLY A 152 14.66 43.63 -10.31
C GLY A 152 14.90 42.62 -9.19
N ASP A 153 14.54 41.37 -9.43
CA ASP A 153 14.61 40.23 -8.47
C ASP A 153 16.05 39.68 -8.28
N GLY A 154 17.05 40.51 -8.61
CA GLY A 154 18.48 40.29 -8.48
C GLY A 154 19.14 39.32 -9.47
N ILE A 155 20.47 39.37 -9.53
CA ILE A 155 21.32 38.66 -10.51
C ILE A 155 22.48 37.98 -9.77
N SER A 156 22.64 36.67 -9.98
CA SER A 156 23.74 35.87 -9.39
C SER A 156 25.04 36.00 -10.18
N LYS A 157 26.16 35.48 -9.68
CA LYS A 157 27.46 35.54 -10.36
C LYS A 157 27.36 35.06 -11.81
N ASP A 158 27.98 35.82 -12.73
CA ASP A 158 28.06 35.58 -14.18
C ASP A 158 26.72 35.58 -14.93
N GLU A 159 25.60 35.72 -14.23
CA GLU A 159 24.27 35.82 -14.80
C GLU A 159 24.07 37.18 -15.48
N SER A 160 23.27 37.19 -16.55
CA SER A 160 22.96 38.38 -17.35
C SER A 160 21.46 38.53 -17.58
N ARG A 161 21.02 39.77 -17.78
CA ARG A 161 19.64 40.13 -18.12
C ARG A 161 19.66 41.19 -19.22
N THR A 162 18.91 40.95 -20.29
CA THR A 162 18.81 41.87 -21.43
C THR A 162 17.43 42.51 -21.43
N PHE A 163 17.40 43.83 -21.64
CA PHE A 163 16.19 44.64 -21.63
C PHE A 163 16.01 45.36 -22.96
N ASN A 164 14.77 45.51 -23.37
CA ASN A 164 14.35 46.23 -24.55
C ASN A 164 13.48 47.42 -24.13
N TYR A 165 14.08 48.61 -24.10
CA TYR A 165 13.39 49.85 -23.75
C TYR A 165 12.78 50.50 -24.99
N ARG A 166 11.55 51.02 -24.86
CA ARG A 166 10.87 51.81 -25.88
C ARG A 166 10.18 53.01 -25.24
N MET A 167 10.02 54.08 -26.01
CA MET A 167 9.18 55.21 -25.63
C MET A 167 8.49 55.81 -26.86
N TRP A 168 7.27 56.30 -26.66
CA TRP A 168 6.44 56.88 -27.72
C TRP A 168 5.53 57.98 -27.17
N VAL A 169 4.99 58.81 -28.07
CA VAL A 169 3.97 59.79 -27.72
C VAL A 169 2.65 59.06 -27.43
N ASN A 170 2.04 59.35 -26.29
CA ASN A 170 0.84 58.68 -25.78
C ASN A 170 -0.37 58.90 -26.70
N GLY A 171 -0.72 57.86 -27.48
CA GLY A 171 -1.88 57.82 -28.36
C GLY A 171 -3.23 58.03 -27.67
N ASP A 172 -3.36 57.71 -26.39
CA ASP A 172 -4.63 57.80 -25.66
C ASP A 172 -5.05 59.24 -25.39
N LEU A 173 -4.11 60.19 -25.51
CA LEU A 173 -4.33 61.62 -25.29
C LEU A 173 -4.57 62.39 -26.59
N GLN A 174 -4.71 61.70 -27.73
CA GLN A 174 -4.88 62.32 -29.05
C GLN A 174 -6.07 63.29 -29.13
N ASP A 175 -7.14 63.08 -28.36
CA ASP A 175 -8.30 63.98 -28.32
C ASP A 175 -8.10 65.22 -27.42
N SER A 176 -6.98 65.27 -26.68
CA SER A 176 -6.69 66.26 -25.63
C SER A 176 -5.43 67.11 -25.89
N TRP A 177 -4.75 66.89 -27.01
CA TRP A 177 -3.53 67.59 -27.39
C TRP A 177 -3.76 68.52 -28.59
N THR A 178 -2.97 69.58 -28.70
CA THR A 178 -2.87 70.44 -29.89
C THR A 178 -1.52 70.27 -30.56
N SER A 179 -1.37 70.64 -31.84
CA SER A 179 -0.06 70.64 -32.50
C SER A 179 1.01 71.44 -31.74
N GLU A 180 0.62 72.51 -31.01
CA GLU A 180 1.55 73.28 -30.17
C GLU A 180 2.06 72.52 -28.94
N ASP A 181 1.29 71.54 -28.44
CA ASP A 181 1.64 70.78 -27.25
C ASP A 181 2.77 69.78 -27.52
N VAL A 182 2.89 69.26 -28.76
CA VAL A 182 3.82 68.15 -29.05
C VAL A 182 4.63 68.31 -30.34
N GLU A 183 4.16 69.01 -31.38
CA GLU A 183 4.97 69.22 -32.58
C GLU A 183 6.19 70.11 -32.25
N SER A 184 7.34 69.77 -32.81
CA SER A 184 8.63 70.45 -32.56
C SER A 184 9.10 70.46 -31.09
N LYS A 185 8.52 69.61 -30.24
CA LYS A 185 9.01 69.36 -28.89
C LYS A 185 10.05 68.25 -28.88
N ASN A 186 10.97 68.32 -27.92
CA ASN A 186 12.01 67.32 -27.73
C ASN A 186 11.73 66.52 -26.45
N TYR A 187 11.95 65.20 -26.48
CA TYR A 187 11.99 64.39 -25.28
C TYR A 187 13.15 63.41 -25.36
N GLN A 188 14.03 63.50 -24.38
CA GLN A 188 15.28 62.76 -24.35
C GLN A 188 15.42 62.06 -23.00
N VAL A 189 15.69 60.76 -23.05
CA VAL A 189 15.81 59.92 -21.85
C VAL A 189 17.17 59.24 -21.82
N LYS A 190 17.72 59.16 -20.61
CA LYS A 190 18.92 58.40 -20.28
C LYS A 190 18.60 57.21 -19.40
N ILE A 191 19.03 56.02 -19.79
CA ILE A 191 18.84 54.81 -18.97
C ILE A 191 20.01 54.68 -18.01
N SER A 192 19.71 54.44 -16.73
CA SER A 192 20.69 54.20 -15.68
C SER A 192 20.30 52.96 -14.89
N VAL A 193 21.30 52.19 -14.48
CA VAL A 193 21.11 50.99 -13.66
C VAL A 193 21.83 51.17 -12.34
N VAL A 194 21.15 50.89 -11.24
CA VAL A 194 21.68 50.96 -9.87
C VAL A 194 21.74 49.56 -9.31
N GLY A 195 22.93 49.08 -8.98
CA GLY A 195 23.13 47.79 -8.33
C GLY A 195 23.40 47.92 -6.84
N THR A 196 22.77 47.07 -6.03
CA THR A 196 23.05 46.94 -4.60
C THR A 196 23.42 45.50 -4.28
N VAL A 197 24.60 45.31 -3.67
CA VAL A 197 25.03 43.99 -3.19
C VAL A 197 24.17 43.56 -2.01
N LYS A 198 23.57 42.37 -2.09
CA LYS A 198 22.77 41.77 -1.01
C LYS A 198 23.11 40.29 -0.82
N THR A 199 22.73 39.75 0.32
CA THR A 199 22.65 38.30 0.51
C THR A 199 21.48 37.75 -0.30
N ARG A 200 21.73 36.68 -1.08
CA ARG A 200 20.69 36.01 -1.86
C ARG A 200 19.48 35.65 -0.96
N PRO A 201 18.23 35.91 -1.38
CA PRO A 201 17.06 35.41 -0.67
C PRO A 201 17.15 33.89 -0.53
N LYS A 202 16.93 33.37 0.68
CA LYS A 202 16.87 31.92 0.90
C LYS A 202 15.52 31.41 0.37
N ASP A 203 15.52 30.39 -0.47
CA ASP A 203 14.28 29.74 -0.92
C ASP A 203 13.53 29.17 0.30
N ASP A 204 12.24 29.48 0.46
CA ASP A 204 11.50 29.11 1.68
C ASP A 204 11.15 27.60 1.73
N LEU A 205 10.94 26.94 0.58
CA LEU A 205 10.62 25.50 0.48
C LEU A 205 11.05 24.90 -0.87
N PHE A 206 11.81 23.80 -0.85
CA PHE A 206 12.14 22.98 -2.02
C PHE A 206 11.42 21.63 -1.93
N ILE A 207 10.83 21.16 -3.02
CA ILE A 207 10.19 19.83 -3.11
C ILE A 207 10.92 19.00 -4.18
N ALA A 208 11.53 17.91 -3.77
CA ALA A 208 12.04 16.85 -4.63
C ALA A 208 10.99 15.74 -4.75
N THR A 209 10.96 15.05 -5.89
CA THR A 209 10.17 13.83 -6.04
C THR A 209 11.08 12.68 -6.45
N THR A 210 10.85 11.50 -5.87
CA THR A 210 11.41 10.24 -6.36
C THR A 210 10.31 9.23 -6.62
N ILE A 211 10.39 8.51 -7.75
CA ILE A 211 9.56 7.34 -8.07
C ILE A 211 10.52 6.15 -8.18
N ASP A 212 10.29 5.09 -7.41
CA ASP A 212 11.19 3.93 -7.34
C ASP A 212 12.64 4.36 -7.07
N GLY A 213 12.84 5.28 -6.10
CA GLY A 213 14.14 5.86 -5.78
C GLY A 213 14.78 6.73 -6.87
N THR A 214 14.15 6.91 -8.03
CA THR A 214 14.67 7.71 -9.15
C THR A 214 14.05 9.09 -9.15
N ALA A 215 14.87 10.14 -9.32
CA ALA A 215 14.38 11.51 -9.37
C ALA A 215 13.34 11.70 -10.49
N SER A 216 12.20 12.30 -10.12
CA SER A 216 11.09 12.59 -11.04
C SER A 216 10.74 14.07 -11.01
N SER A 217 10.33 14.60 -12.15
CA SER A 217 9.76 15.95 -12.27
C SER A 217 8.24 15.98 -12.08
N SER A 218 7.59 14.83 -11.88
CA SER A 218 6.15 14.70 -11.71
C SER A 218 5.78 13.66 -10.65
N PHE A 219 4.58 13.79 -10.09
CA PHE A 219 3.96 12.75 -9.27
C PHE A 219 3.35 11.66 -10.18
N PRO A 220 3.26 10.41 -9.72
CA PRO A 220 2.50 9.38 -10.43
C PRO A 220 1.04 9.81 -10.63
N GLU A 221 0.45 9.44 -11.76
CA GLU A 221 -0.98 9.68 -12.05
C GLU A 221 -1.88 8.55 -11.52
N THR A 222 -1.34 7.67 -10.69
CA THR A 222 -2.03 6.50 -10.15
C THR A 222 -1.85 6.39 -8.64
N ASN A 223 -2.74 5.65 -7.99
CA ASN A 223 -2.64 5.26 -6.59
C ASN A 223 -1.86 3.93 -6.40
N ALA A 224 -1.14 3.46 -7.42
CA ALA A 224 -0.40 2.20 -7.36
C ALA A 224 0.89 2.28 -6.53
N TYR A 225 1.18 3.43 -5.93
CA TYR A 225 2.39 3.70 -5.14
C TYR A 225 2.01 4.05 -3.70
N SER A 226 2.84 3.64 -2.75
CA SER A 226 2.87 4.21 -1.42
C SER A 226 3.66 5.53 -1.47
N ALA A 227 3.09 6.59 -0.89
CA ALA A 227 3.69 7.91 -0.89
C ALA A 227 4.13 8.30 0.52
N SER A 228 5.36 8.81 0.65
CA SER A 228 5.88 9.37 1.90
C SER A 228 6.53 10.73 1.64
N VAL A 229 6.63 11.55 2.69
CA VAL A 229 7.32 12.85 2.62
C VAL A 229 8.26 12.97 3.80
N SER A 230 9.50 13.35 3.51
CA SER A 230 10.52 13.64 4.52
C SER A 230 11.10 15.02 4.26
N CYS A 231 11.31 15.82 5.30
CA CYS A 231 11.81 17.17 5.16
C CYS A 231 13.10 17.38 5.97
N THR A 232 13.98 18.21 5.43
CA THR A 232 15.26 18.58 6.02
C THR A 232 15.45 20.08 6.00
N GLN A 233 16.17 20.62 6.97
CA GLN A 233 16.59 22.01 7.02
C GLN A 233 18.03 22.05 7.49
N ASP A 234 18.90 22.72 6.72
CA ASP A 234 20.36 22.73 6.96
C ASP A 234 20.91 21.30 7.21
N ASP A 235 20.48 20.35 6.35
CA ASP A 235 20.80 18.92 6.39
C ASP A 235 20.32 18.14 7.63
N LYS A 236 19.40 18.70 8.43
CA LYS A 236 18.79 18.03 9.59
C LYS A 236 17.32 17.73 9.35
N SER A 237 16.86 16.55 9.75
CA SER A 237 15.45 16.17 9.64
C SER A 237 14.57 17.11 10.47
N VAL A 238 13.47 17.57 9.86
CA VAL A 238 12.46 18.44 10.49
C VAL A 238 11.06 17.92 10.16
N ASP A 239 10.16 17.98 11.14
CA ASP A 239 8.74 17.71 10.93
C ASP A 239 7.99 19.05 10.78
N ILE A 240 7.56 19.33 9.55
CA ILE A 240 6.79 20.53 9.20
C ILE A 240 5.28 20.22 9.06
N GLY A 241 4.84 19.06 9.55
CA GLY A 241 3.48 18.56 9.36
C GLY A 241 3.17 18.34 7.88
N ALA A 242 4.16 17.86 7.12
CA ALA A 242 4.00 17.51 5.71
C ALA A 242 3.23 16.19 5.58
N THR A 243 2.24 16.15 4.71
CA THR A 243 1.40 14.97 4.46
C THR A 243 1.18 14.81 2.96
N ILE A 244 1.13 13.57 2.48
CA ILE A 244 0.79 13.28 1.08
C ILE A 244 -0.32 12.23 1.00
N LYS A 245 -1.34 12.49 0.18
CA LYS A 245 -2.53 11.63 0.07
C LYS A 245 -3.06 11.59 -1.36
N TRP A 246 -3.57 10.43 -1.77
CA TRP A 246 -4.33 10.29 -3.02
C TRP A 246 -5.74 10.87 -2.85
N THR A 247 -6.17 11.77 -3.76
CA THR A 247 -7.48 12.42 -3.70
C THR A 247 -8.54 11.75 -4.58
N GLY A 248 -8.27 10.56 -5.11
CA GLY A 248 -9.11 9.86 -6.08
C GLY A 248 -8.68 10.07 -7.54
N SER A 249 -8.01 11.17 -7.86
CA SER A 249 -7.52 11.46 -9.22
C SER A 249 -6.09 12.03 -9.29
N LYS A 250 -5.54 12.49 -8.18
CA LYS A 250 -4.19 13.05 -8.09
C LYS A 250 -3.65 12.94 -6.67
N TRP A 251 -2.34 13.06 -6.52
CA TRP A 251 -1.69 13.20 -5.22
C TRP A 251 -1.76 14.65 -4.74
N SER A 252 -2.06 14.84 -3.46
CA SER A 252 -2.08 16.13 -2.77
C SER A 252 -1.04 16.13 -1.66
N LEU A 253 -0.09 17.06 -1.75
CA LEU A 253 0.90 17.36 -0.71
C LEU A 253 0.40 18.57 0.10
N GLY A 254 0.25 18.40 1.41
CA GLY A 254 -0.10 19.46 2.35
C GLY A 254 1.01 19.70 3.37
N VAL A 255 1.23 20.95 3.75
CA VAL A 255 2.22 21.37 4.78
C VAL A 255 1.51 22.31 5.76
N THR A 256 1.69 22.09 7.06
CA THR A 256 0.94 22.82 8.10
C THR A 256 1.79 23.69 9.01
N ASN A 257 3.07 23.35 9.23
CA ASN A 257 3.95 24.00 10.20
C ASN A 257 5.26 24.51 9.56
N LEU A 258 5.18 25.18 8.40
CA LEU A 258 6.34 25.82 7.81
C LEU A 258 6.65 27.14 8.53
N THR A 259 7.62 27.11 9.44
CA THR A 259 7.96 28.25 10.31
C THR A 259 9.30 28.91 9.98
N SER A 260 10.07 28.33 9.04
CA SER A 260 11.39 28.80 8.65
C SER A 260 11.77 28.38 7.22
N GLY A 261 12.49 29.25 6.50
CA GLY A 261 12.98 28.96 5.14
C GLY A 261 14.15 27.97 5.08
N ASN A 262 14.61 27.66 3.87
CA ASN A 262 15.61 26.62 3.54
C ASN A 262 15.16 25.18 3.88
N THR A 263 13.86 24.90 3.79
CA THR A 263 13.34 23.54 4.02
C THR A 263 13.32 22.76 2.71
N LYS A 264 13.99 21.62 2.65
CA LYS A 264 13.99 20.68 1.53
C LYS A 264 13.19 19.44 1.88
N CYS A 265 12.05 19.25 1.22
CA CYS A 265 11.24 18.05 1.33
C CYS A 265 11.45 17.12 0.14
N THR A 266 11.56 15.82 0.39
CA THR A 266 11.55 14.77 -0.62
C THR A 266 10.26 13.99 -0.47
N VAL A 267 9.48 13.95 -1.55
CA VAL A 267 8.31 13.09 -1.70
C VAL A 267 8.76 11.81 -2.42
N ALA A 268 8.64 10.67 -1.75
CA ALA A 268 8.99 9.37 -2.33
C ALA A 268 7.73 8.56 -2.64
N PHE A 269 7.67 8.04 -3.85
CA PHE A 269 6.66 7.10 -4.33
C PHE A 269 7.33 5.76 -4.59
N ASP A 270 7.09 4.80 -3.73
CA ASP A 270 7.63 3.46 -3.84
C ASP A 270 6.48 2.45 -3.99
N PRO A 271 6.70 1.31 -4.66
CA PRO A 271 5.64 0.31 -4.81
C PRO A 271 5.25 -0.19 -3.41
N PRO A 272 3.94 -0.34 -3.12
CA PRO A 272 3.52 -0.83 -1.82
C PRO A 272 4.06 -2.25 -1.60
N THR A 273 4.37 -2.56 -0.34
CA THR A 273 4.52 -3.97 0.05
C THR A 273 3.18 -4.68 -0.10
N LEU A 274 3.20 -6.00 -0.32
CA LEU A 274 1.97 -6.78 -0.39
C LEU A 274 1.14 -6.64 0.89
N ALA A 275 1.79 -6.65 2.06
CA ALA A 275 1.11 -6.50 3.34
C ALA A 275 0.42 -5.13 3.47
N ASP A 276 1.10 -4.04 3.09
CA ASP A 276 0.51 -2.69 3.13
C ASP A 276 -0.68 -2.56 2.18
N ALA A 277 -0.56 -3.10 0.97
CA ALA A 277 -1.66 -3.09 0.00
C ALA A 277 -2.89 -3.85 0.52
N ILE A 278 -2.69 -5.01 1.14
CA ILE A 278 -3.77 -5.79 1.77
C ILE A 278 -4.44 -4.96 2.88
N LEU A 279 -3.67 -4.37 3.79
CA LEU A 279 -4.19 -3.58 4.91
C LEU A 279 -4.88 -2.30 4.45
N GLN A 280 -4.45 -1.70 3.34
CA GLN A 280 -5.09 -0.51 2.77
C GLN A 280 -6.42 -0.85 2.10
N ASN A 281 -6.51 -2.01 1.44
CA ASN A 281 -7.69 -2.44 0.69
C ASN A 281 -8.73 -3.15 1.56
N ASN A 282 -8.45 -3.36 2.84
CA ASN A 282 -9.33 -4.08 3.76
C ASN A 282 -9.49 -3.35 5.09
N GLU A 283 -10.71 -3.34 5.60
CA GLU A 283 -10.99 -2.88 6.95
C GLU A 283 -10.81 -4.05 7.93
N VAL A 284 -9.96 -3.88 8.94
CA VAL A 284 -9.77 -4.89 10.00
C VAL A 284 -10.98 -4.88 10.94
N LYS A 285 -11.68 -6.01 11.04
CA LYS A 285 -12.92 -6.16 11.82
C LYS A 285 -12.87 -7.39 12.71
N GLU A 286 -13.58 -7.33 13.83
CA GLU A 286 -13.85 -8.51 14.66
C GLU A 286 -14.75 -9.52 13.92
N PRO A 287 -14.52 -10.84 14.07
CA PRO A 287 -15.39 -11.86 13.50
C PRO A 287 -16.80 -11.83 14.10
N MET A 288 -17.82 -12.08 13.28
CA MET A 288 -19.20 -12.26 13.75
C MET A 288 -19.44 -13.65 14.34
N THR A 289 -18.62 -14.60 13.92
CA THR A 289 -18.67 -16.01 14.31
C THR A 289 -17.33 -16.42 14.89
N THR A 290 -17.35 -17.30 15.88
CA THR A 290 -16.10 -17.73 16.55
C THR A 290 -15.38 -18.79 15.70
N PRO A 291 -14.10 -18.59 15.32
CA PRO A 291 -13.30 -19.61 14.63
C PRO A 291 -13.35 -20.97 15.31
N GLY A 292 -13.57 -22.03 14.53
CA GLY A 292 -13.75 -23.41 14.99
C GLY A 292 -15.02 -23.75 15.76
N LYS A 293 -15.75 -22.77 16.30
CA LYS A 293 -17.02 -23.04 16.97
C LYS A 293 -18.24 -22.81 16.08
N GLU A 294 -18.16 -21.83 15.19
CA GLU A 294 -19.24 -21.48 14.27
C GLU A 294 -18.69 -21.38 12.84
N ALA A 295 -19.49 -21.84 11.87
CA ALA A 295 -19.23 -21.59 10.46
C ALA A 295 -19.18 -20.08 10.24
N SER A 296 -18.26 -19.60 9.40
CA SER A 296 -18.26 -18.19 8.98
C SER A 296 -19.64 -17.78 8.49
N ALA A 297 -20.09 -16.57 8.82
CA ALA A 297 -21.41 -16.12 8.37
C ALA A 297 -21.49 -16.12 6.84
N HIS A 298 -22.59 -16.62 6.30
CA HIS A 298 -22.80 -16.69 4.87
C HIS A 298 -24.29 -16.66 4.53
N ILE A 299 -24.59 -16.22 3.31
CA ILE A 299 -25.91 -16.30 2.68
C ILE A 299 -25.88 -17.30 1.51
N LEU A 300 -27.05 -17.57 0.92
CA LEU A 300 -27.17 -18.49 -0.21
C LEU A 300 -26.29 -18.10 -1.41
N ASN A 301 -26.00 -16.82 -1.63
CA ASN A 301 -25.16 -16.39 -2.76
C ASN A 301 -23.68 -16.70 -2.56
N ASP A 302 -23.23 -16.94 -1.33
CA ASP A 302 -21.84 -17.25 -1.02
C ASP A 302 -21.52 -18.73 -1.21
N ILE A 303 -22.54 -19.57 -1.38
CA ILE A 303 -22.44 -21.03 -1.42
C ILE A 303 -22.75 -21.54 -2.83
N GLU A 304 -21.87 -22.41 -3.34
CA GLU A 304 -22.11 -23.17 -4.56
C GLU A 304 -23.15 -24.29 -4.35
N SER A 305 -23.85 -24.66 -5.42
CA SER A 305 -24.81 -25.76 -5.38
C SER A 305 -24.10 -27.11 -5.25
N ALA A 306 -24.61 -27.98 -4.39
CA ALA A 306 -24.28 -29.39 -4.35
C ALA A 306 -25.44 -30.23 -4.89
N THR A 307 -25.15 -31.45 -5.35
CA THR A 307 -26.16 -32.39 -5.84
C THR A 307 -26.16 -33.66 -5.00
N VAL A 308 -27.34 -34.17 -4.66
CA VAL A 308 -27.54 -35.48 -4.03
C VAL A 308 -28.46 -36.34 -4.88
N THR A 309 -28.09 -37.60 -5.06
CA THR A 309 -28.91 -38.60 -5.76
C THR A 309 -29.95 -39.20 -4.83
N VAL A 310 -31.16 -39.41 -5.35
CA VAL A 310 -32.29 -39.94 -4.63
C VAL A 310 -32.46 -41.42 -4.93
N SER A 311 -32.13 -42.26 -3.95
CA SER A 311 -32.31 -43.71 -4.04
C SER A 311 -33.79 -44.10 -4.19
N SER A 312 -34.05 -45.28 -4.74
CA SER A 312 -35.41 -45.84 -4.86
C SER A 312 -36.16 -45.87 -3.53
N THR A 313 -35.47 -46.17 -2.42
CA THR A 313 -36.05 -46.14 -1.07
C THR A 313 -36.48 -44.73 -0.66
N ASN A 314 -35.71 -43.71 -1.02
CA ASN A 314 -36.01 -42.32 -0.69
C ASN A 314 -37.11 -41.73 -1.59
N LYS A 315 -37.26 -42.23 -2.83
CA LYS A 315 -38.36 -41.85 -3.73
C LYS A 315 -39.74 -42.12 -3.14
N ALA A 316 -39.87 -43.14 -2.30
CA ALA A 316 -41.11 -43.52 -1.62
C ALA A 316 -41.43 -42.70 -0.35
N LYS A 317 -40.61 -41.70 0.01
CA LYS A 317 -40.82 -40.90 1.23
C LYS A 317 -41.57 -39.60 0.95
N TYR A 318 -42.46 -39.23 1.87
CA TYR A 318 -43.03 -37.88 2.00
C TYR A 318 -42.02 -36.96 2.67
N ILE A 319 -41.79 -35.78 2.11
CA ILE A 319 -40.70 -34.89 2.54
C ILE A 319 -41.26 -33.73 3.35
N THR A 320 -40.71 -33.53 4.55
CA THR A 320 -40.96 -32.36 5.39
C THR A 320 -40.13 -31.18 4.90
N TYR A 321 -40.74 -30.01 4.80
CA TYR A 321 -40.09 -28.78 4.33
C TYR A 321 -40.55 -27.56 5.15
N GLY A 322 -39.82 -26.47 5.02
CA GLY A 322 -40.25 -25.11 5.37
C GLY A 322 -40.15 -24.16 4.17
N THR A 323 -40.90 -23.06 4.21
CA THR A 323 -40.81 -21.98 3.21
C THR A 323 -39.90 -20.84 3.65
N GLY A 324 -39.45 -20.86 4.90
CA GLY A 324 -38.46 -19.96 5.46
C GLY A 324 -37.88 -20.53 6.75
N TRP A 325 -37.14 -19.71 7.47
CA TRP A 325 -36.56 -20.08 8.76
C TRP A 325 -36.37 -18.86 9.66
N THR A 326 -36.12 -19.12 10.94
CA THR A 326 -35.75 -18.13 11.97
C THR A 326 -34.61 -18.66 12.83
N MET A 327 -33.84 -17.76 13.46
CA MET A 327 -32.73 -18.11 14.34
C MET A 327 -33.23 -18.78 15.63
N ASN A 328 -32.48 -19.78 16.10
CA ASN A 328 -32.67 -20.44 17.39
C ASN A 328 -31.30 -20.69 18.03
N GLY A 329 -30.76 -19.71 18.77
CA GLY A 329 -29.36 -19.76 19.21
C GLY A 329 -28.42 -19.80 18.01
N THR A 330 -27.55 -20.81 17.92
CA THR A 330 -26.69 -21.10 16.76
C THR A 330 -27.36 -21.98 15.69
N LYS A 331 -28.63 -22.34 15.90
CA LYS A 331 -29.42 -23.28 15.08
C LYS A 331 -30.57 -22.60 14.35
N PHE A 332 -31.37 -23.38 13.64
CA PHE A 332 -32.49 -22.95 12.82
C PHE A 332 -33.83 -23.51 13.33
N ASN A 333 -34.90 -22.74 13.16
CA ASN A 333 -36.28 -23.21 13.16
C ASN A 333 -36.90 -22.93 11.79
N LEU A 334 -37.48 -23.95 11.15
CA LEU A 334 -38.25 -23.77 9.91
C LEU A 334 -39.55 -23.02 10.18
N THR A 335 -39.95 -22.18 9.23
CA THR A 335 -41.24 -21.49 9.22
C THR A 335 -42.04 -21.91 7.99
N GLY A 336 -43.36 -21.76 8.03
CA GLY A 336 -44.25 -22.21 6.95
C GLY A 336 -44.10 -23.71 6.66
N THR A 337 -43.99 -24.52 7.71
CA THR A 337 -43.66 -25.94 7.62
C THR A 337 -44.80 -26.75 7.04
N GLY A 338 -44.48 -27.73 6.20
CA GLY A 338 -45.43 -28.65 5.61
C GLY A 338 -44.80 -29.98 5.21
N VAL A 339 -45.63 -30.87 4.69
CA VAL A 339 -45.21 -32.15 4.10
C VAL A 339 -45.69 -32.17 2.65
N THR A 340 -44.92 -32.80 1.76
CA THR A 340 -45.32 -32.97 0.37
C THR A 340 -46.65 -33.71 0.25
N SER A 341 -47.47 -33.36 -0.76
CA SER A 341 -48.77 -33.99 -0.99
C SER A 341 -48.68 -35.44 -1.47
N GLY A 342 -47.54 -35.80 -2.08
CA GLY A 342 -47.20 -37.15 -2.48
C GLY A 342 -45.84 -37.57 -1.93
N THR A 343 -45.39 -38.76 -2.30
CA THR A 343 -44.00 -39.17 -2.12
C THR A 343 -43.07 -38.32 -2.97
N TYR A 344 -41.76 -38.35 -2.69
CA TYR A 344 -40.77 -37.63 -3.47
C TYR A 344 -40.94 -37.89 -4.98
N GLU A 345 -41.13 -39.15 -5.38
CA GLU A 345 -41.31 -39.58 -6.78
C GLU A 345 -42.38 -38.79 -7.55
N THR A 346 -43.45 -38.40 -6.86
CA THR A 346 -44.62 -37.74 -7.47
C THR A 346 -44.72 -36.25 -7.17
N SER A 347 -43.84 -35.72 -6.30
CA SER A 347 -43.96 -34.36 -5.77
C SER A 347 -42.65 -33.57 -5.67
N TYR A 348 -41.53 -34.11 -6.16
CA TYR A 348 -40.19 -33.48 -6.08
C TYR A 348 -40.17 -32.03 -6.57
N SER A 349 -40.92 -31.69 -7.64
CA SER A 349 -40.96 -30.33 -8.19
C SER A 349 -41.53 -29.30 -7.20
N SER A 350 -42.36 -29.73 -6.25
CA SER A 350 -42.91 -28.86 -5.21
C SER A 350 -41.90 -28.48 -4.11
N LEU A 351 -40.71 -29.08 -4.12
CA LEU A 351 -39.64 -28.78 -3.16
C LEU A 351 -38.77 -27.60 -3.57
N VAL A 352 -38.79 -27.20 -4.85
CA VAL A 352 -37.97 -26.09 -5.35
C VAL A 352 -38.30 -24.79 -4.59
N GLY A 353 -37.25 -24.10 -4.14
CA GLY A 353 -37.36 -22.87 -3.34
C GLY A 353 -37.68 -23.09 -1.86
N LYS A 354 -37.66 -24.34 -1.38
CA LYS A 354 -37.94 -24.68 0.02
C LYS A 354 -36.69 -25.05 0.80
N TYR A 355 -36.83 -25.02 2.12
CA TYR A 355 -35.79 -25.40 3.06
C TYR A 355 -36.07 -26.77 3.66
N LEU A 356 -35.04 -27.61 3.67
CA LEU A 356 -35.06 -28.95 4.23
C LEU A 356 -34.17 -28.99 5.47
N ALA A 357 -34.66 -29.60 6.55
CA ALA A 357 -33.92 -29.71 7.80
C ALA A 357 -32.77 -30.72 7.67
N MET A 358 -31.54 -30.32 7.98
CA MET A 358 -30.36 -31.17 7.85
C MET A 358 -29.55 -31.22 9.15
N SER A 359 -28.85 -32.34 9.34
CA SER A 359 -27.75 -32.42 10.30
C SER A 359 -26.56 -31.56 9.84
N GLN A 360 -25.63 -31.27 10.75
CA GLN A 360 -24.36 -30.61 10.41
C GLN A 360 -23.41 -31.50 9.58
N TYR A 361 -23.74 -32.78 9.39
CA TYR A 361 -22.95 -33.80 8.69
C TYR A 361 -23.41 -34.02 7.24
N GLY A 362 -24.24 -33.13 6.70
CA GLY A 362 -24.65 -33.15 5.30
C GLY A 362 -26.07 -33.67 5.07
N PHE A 363 -26.36 -34.03 3.82
CA PHE A 363 -27.71 -34.33 3.36
C PHE A 363 -28.12 -35.78 3.63
N ASP A 364 -29.14 -35.98 4.48
CA ASP A 364 -29.74 -37.30 4.72
C ASP A 364 -31.29 -37.24 4.68
N PHE A 365 -31.88 -38.17 3.96
CA PHE A 365 -33.34 -38.34 3.88
C PHE A 365 -33.98 -38.86 5.17
N VAL A 366 -33.20 -39.36 6.14
CA VAL A 366 -33.70 -39.75 7.47
C VAL A 366 -34.25 -38.54 8.23
N ASP A 367 -33.60 -37.38 8.05
CA ASP A 367 -33.94 -36.12 8.72
C ASP A 367 -35.23 -35.50 8.20
N ILE A 368 -35.57 -35.75 6.93
CA ILE A 368 -36.67 -35.05 6.24
C ILE A 368 -37.81 -35.95 5.76
N GLY A 369 -37.55 -37.25 5.58
CA GLY A 369 -38.46 -38.16 4.88
C GLY A 369 -39.19 -39.15 5.80
N SER A 370 -40.50 -39.32 5.59
CA SER A 370 -41.34 -40.33 6.24
C SER A 370 -42.01 -41.23 5.21
N THR A 371 -42.22 -42.52 5.52
CA THR A 371 -43.05 -43.43 4.70
C THR A 371 -44.54 -43.32 4.99
N THR A 372 -44.92 -42.55 6.02
CA THR A 372 -46.31 -42.33 6.42
C THR A 372 -46.78 -40.95 5.95
N VAL A 373 -47.89 -40.93 5.21
CA VAL A 373 -48.53 -39.71 4.68
C VAL A 373 -48.73 -38.69 5.81
N GLY A 374 -48.42 -37.42 5.53
CA GLY A 374 -48.67 -36.30 6.45
C GLY A 374 -47.81 -36.28 7.71
N THR A 375 -46.91 -37.25 7.90
CA THR A 375 -46.02 -37.28 9.07
C THR A 375 -44.91 -36.25 8.90
N MET A 376 -44.87 -35.30 9.82
CA MET A 376 -43.86 -34.24 9.86
C MET A 376 -42.62 -34.68 10.63
N LYS A 377 -41.45 -34.39 10.10
CA LYS A 377 -40.15 -34.53 10.77
C LYS A 377 -39.81 -33.30 11.61
N THR A 378 -38.65 -33.30 12.25
CA THR A 378 -38.18 -32.19 13.09
C THR A 378 -38.11 -30.88 12.29
N THR A 379 -38.75 -29.84 12.81
CA THR A 379 -38.79 -28.50 12.19
C THR A 379 -38.15 -27.41 13.04
N THR A 380 -37.68 -27.75 14.23
CA THR A 380 -37.06 -26.81 15.18
C THR A 380 -35.73 -27.38 15.69
N ASN A 381 -34.84 -26.51 16.20
CA ASN A 381 -33.54 -26.92 16.75
C ASN A 381 -32.65 -27.65 15.72
N ILE A 382 -32.68 -27.18 14.47
CA ILE A 382 -32.02 -27.79 13.31
C ILE A 382 -30.60 -27.22 13.17
N TYR A 383 -29.62 -28.06 12.85
CA TYR A 383 -28.22 -27.63 12.74
C TYR A 383 -27.88 -26.93 11.42
N ALA A 384 -28.44 -27.40 10.30
CA ALA A 384 -28.20 -26.86 8.98
C ALA A 384 -29.45 -26.95 8.10
N LEU A 385 -29.51 -26.16 7.04
CA LEU A 385 -30.61 -26.18 6.08
C LEU A 385 -30.10 -26.46 4.68
N ALA A 386 -30.81 -27.30 3.93
CA ALA A 386 -30.63 -27.40 2.48
C ALA A 386 -31.72 -26.57 1.78
N TYR A 387 -31.32 -25.50 1.09
CA TYR A 387 -32.20 -24.75 0.21
C TYR A 387 -32.24 -25.41 -1.17
N VAL A 388 -33.41 -25.88 -1.60
CA VAL A 388 -33.56 -26.63 -2.85
C VAL A 388 -33.55 -25.67 -4.04
N VAL A 389 -32.51 -25.79 -4.87
CA VAL A 389 -32.35 -25.02 -6.11
C VAL A 389 -33.12 -25.69 -7.25
N SER A 390 -32.97 -27.00 -7.39
CA SER A 390 -33.70 -27.81 -8.36
C SER A 390 -33.96 -29.22 -7.81
N ALA A 391 -35.00 -29.87 -8.31
CA ALA A 391 -35.34 -31.23 -7.92
C ALA A 391 -35.92 -31.99 -9.11
N THR A 392 -35.49 -33.24 -9.27
CA THR A 392 -35.91 -34.16 -10.34
C THR A 392 -36.30 -35.50 -9.74
N ALA A 393 -36.77 -36.45 -10.55
CA ALA A 393 -37.08 -37.80 -10.06
C ALA A 393 -35.88 -38.51 -9.42
N ASP A 394 -34.65 -38.15 -9.80
CA ASP A 394 -33.43 -38.85 -9.40
C ASP A 394 -32.45 -37.99 -8.59
N ASN A 395 -32.56 -36.67 -8.59
CA ASN A 395 -31.58 -35.79 -7.95
C ASN A 395 -32.22 -34.55 -7.32
N ILE A 396 -31.61 -34.08 -6.23
CA ILE A 396 -31.86 -32.76 -5.64
C ILE A 396 -30.57 -31.95 -5.73
N GLU A 397 -30.67 -30.75 -6.30
CA GLU A 397 -29.63 -29.73 -6.23
C GLU A 397 -29.99 -28.75 -5.12
N TYR A 398 -29.03 -28.46 -4.24
CA TYR A 398 -29.27 -27.65 -3.06
C TYR A 398 -28.07 -26.80 -2.67
N LYS A 399 -28.35 -25.72 -1.93
CA LYS A 399 -27.33 -24.92 -1.24
C LYS A 399 -27.37 -25.23 0.26
N PHE A 400 -26.21 -25.52 0.84
CA PHE A 400 -26.09 -25.99 2.22
C PHE A 400 -25.77 -24.83 3.17
N LEU A 401 -26.79 -24.37 3.90
CA LEU A 401 -26.70 -23.26 4.84
C LEU A 401 -26.37 -23.76 6.25
N THR A 402 -25.19 -23.43 6.76
CA THR A 402 -24.74 -23.81 8.11
C THR A 402 -24.60 -22.61 9.05
N SER A 403 -24.79 -21.39 8.57
CA SER A 403 -24.83 -20.18 9.38
C SER A 403 -26.22 -19.54 9.40
N ASN A 404 -26.69 -19.19 10.60
CA ASN A 404 -28.01 -18.58 10.80
C ASN A 404 -27.96 -17.05 10.93
N LYS A 405 -26.79 -16.43 10.72
CA LYS A 405 -26.62 -14.97 10.87
C LYS A 405 -27.31 -14.15 9.78
N ASN A 406 -27.67 -14.79 8.66
CA ASN A 406 -28.32 -14.17 7.50
C ASN A 406 -27.53 -12.98 6.92
N THR A 407 -26.20 -13.09 6.90
CA THR A 407 -25.30 -12.09 6.34
C THR A 407 -23.98 -12.76 5.95
N THR A 408 -23.13 -12.05 5.21
CA THR A 408 -21.84 -12.56 4.73
C THR A 408 -20.71 -12.05 5.63
N GLU A 409 -19.94 -12.99 6.18
CA GLU A 409 -18.63 -12.72 6.77
C GLU A 409 -17.58 -12.84 5.67
N SER A 410 -16.96 -11.71 5.34
CA SER A 410 -15.89 -11.59 4.34
C SER A 410 -15.03 -10.43 4.80
N LEU A 411 -13.98 -10.75 5.57
CA LEU A 411 -13.22 -9.74 6.29
C LEU A 411 -11.75 -10.12 6.47
N LEU A 412 -10.97 -9.09 6.81
CA LEU A 412 -9.65 -9.21 7.42
C LEU A 412 -9.82 -8.97 8.92
N THR A 413 -9.25 -9.85 9.75
CA THR A 413 -9.29 -9.77 11.22
C THR A 413 -7.90 -10.02 11.77
N SER A 414 -7.70 -9.90 13.08
CA SER A 414 -6.40 -10.06 13.72
C SER A 414 -6.42 -10.99 14.93
N THR A 415 -5.30 -11.68 15.15
CA THR A 415 -5.03 -12.46 16.37
C THR A 415 -3.52 -12.56 16.58
N GLN A 416 -3.08 -13.05 17.74
CA GLN A 416 -1.66 -13.27 18.00
C GLN A 416 -1.13 -14.54 17.29
N ASP A 417 0.09 -14.47 16.77
CA ASP A 417 0.91 -15.59 16.34
C ASP A 417 2.27 -15.59 17.06
N ASP A 418 3.20 -16.46 16.66
CA ASP A 418 4.55 -16.53 17.25
C ASP A 418 5.38 -15.24 17.10
N TYR A 419 5.03 -14.35 16.17
CA TYR A 419 5.78 -13.14 15.83
C TYR A 419 5.09 -11.84 16.27
N GLY A 420 3.84 -11.92 16.75
CA GLY A 420 3.07 -10.78 17.23
C GLY A 420 1.67 -10.76 16.64
N MET A 421 1.19 -9.57 16.26
CA MET A 421 -0.16 -9.42 15.72
C MET A 421 -0.22 -9.85 14.24
N SER A 422 -0.90 -10.96 13.97
CA SER A 422 -1.18 -11.47 12.63
C SER A 422 -2.56 -10.99 12.15
N TYR A 423 -2.72 -10.83 10.84
CA TYR A 423 -3.99 -10.50 10.20
C TYR A 423 -4.41 -11.60 9.23
N TYR A 424 -5.60 -12.17 9.37
CA TYR A 424 -6.04 -13.30 8.54
C TYR A 424 -7.39 -13.03 7.86
N PHE A 425 -7.54 -13.61 6.66
CA PHE A 425 -8.78 -13.55 5.91
C PHE A 425 -9.77 -14.60 6.41
N ARG A 426 -11.05 -14.26 6.51
CA ARG A 426 -12.10 -15.17 6.97
C ARG A 426 -13.38 -15.06 6.14
N GLY A 427 -13.95 -16.23 5.82
CA GLY A 427 -15.25 -16.39 5.16
C GLY A 427 -15.20 -16.27 3.63
N ALA A 428 -16.25 -15.72 3.03
CA ALA A 428 -16.45 -15.64 1.59
C ALA A 428 -15.66 -14.48 0.96
N VAL A 429 -14.33 -14.52 1.10
CA VAL A 429 -13.40 -13.48 0.64
C VAL A 429 -13.18 -13.55 -0.86
N LYS A 430 -13.14 -12.40 -1.54
CA LYS A 430 -12.97 -12.31 -3.01
C LYS A 430 -11.80 -11.43 -3.46
N ASN A 431 -11.11 -10.77 -2.53
CA ASN A 431 -10.03 -9.82 -2.79
C ASN A 431 -8.67 -10.24 -2.17
N ASN A 432 -8.39 -11.55 -2.14
CA ASN A 432 -7.15 -12.12 -1.60
C ASN A 432 -6.41 -13.04 -2.59
N TYR A 433 -6.49 -12.76 -3.89
CA TYR A 433 -5.71 -13.43 -4.94
C TYR A 433 -4.34 -12.76 -5.15
N VAL A 434 -3.31 -13.58 -5.34
CA VAL A 434 -1.93 -13.15 -5.64
C VAL A 434 -1.41 -13.95 -6.82
N GLU A 435 -0.86 -13.25 -7.81
CA GLU A 435 -0.09 -13.86 -8.89
C GLU A 435 1.40 -13.81 -8.54
N PHE A 436 2.02 -14.99 -8.47
CA PHE A 436 3.44 -15.13 -8.16
C PHE A 436 4.00 -16.42 -8.80
N ALA A 437 5.17 -16.30 -9.42
CA ALA A 437 5.86 -17.42 -10.08
C ALA A 437 5.01 -18.15 -11.14
N ASN A 438 4.23 -17.40 -11.94
CA ASN A 438 3.29 -17.92 -12.95
C ASN A 438 2.19 -18.84 -12.36
N LYS A 439 1.83 -18.63 -11.09
CA LYS A 439 0.81 -19.39 -10.38
C LYS A 439 -0.16 -18.45 -9.69
N CYS A 440 -1.35 -18.96 -9.40
CA CYS A 440 -2.30 -18.24 -8.56
C CYS A 440 -2.28 -18.78 -7.13
N TRP A 441 -2.31 -17.84 -6.20
CA TRP A 441 -2.30 -18.09 -4.78
C TRP A 441 -3.43 -17.36 -4.09
N ARG A 442 -3.85 -17.88 -2.93
CA ARG A 442 -4.77 -17.21 -2.01
C ARG A 442 -4.02 -16.79 -0.76
N ILE A 443 -4.21 -15.54 -0.34
CA ILE A 443 -3.64 -15.06 0.92
C ILE A 443 -4.46 -15.66 2.06
N VAL A 444 -3.76 -16.31 2.98
CA VAL A 444 -4.34 -16.84 4.22
C VAL A 444 -4.21 -15.79 5.32
N ARG A 445 -2.99 -15.27 5.51
CA ARG A 445 -2.69 -14.28 6.55
C ARG A 445 -1.42 -13.47 6.28
N ILE A 446 -1.38 -12.27 6.85
CA ILE A 446 -0.16 -11.51 7.15
C ILE A 446 0.33 -11.99 8.52
N VAL A 447 1.55 -12.49 8.60
CA VAL A 447 2.21 -12.96 9.81
C VAL A 447 2.64 -11.77 10.67
N GLY A 448 2.83 -11.94 11.98
CA GLY A 448 3.23 -10.86 12.88
C GLY A 448 4.55 -10.15 12.52
N ASP A 449 5.43 -10.80 11.74
CA ASP A 449 6.66 -10.22 11.19
C ASP A 449 6.47 -9.46 9.85
N GLY A 450 5.23 -9.38 9.37
CA GLY A 450 4.83 -8.74 8.11
C GLY A 450 4.96 -9.62 6.87
N SER A 451 5.47 -10.86 6.98
CA SER A 451 5.47 -11.79 5.86
C SER A 451 4.04 -12.22 5.51
N VAL A 452 3.80 -12.62 4.25
CA VAL A 452 2.44 -12.93 3.76
C VAL A 452 2.35 -14.41 3.41
N LYS A 453 1.56 -15.17 4.17
CA LYS A 453 1.37 -16.60 3.98
C LYS A 453 0.27 -16.87 2.96
N LEU A 454 0.62 -17.70 1.98
CA LEU A 454 -0.19 -18.03 0.81
C LEU A 454 -0.45 -19.53 0.73
N VAL A 455 -1.57 -19.91 0.12
CA VAL A 455 -1.90 -21.29 -0.26
C VAL A 455 -2.16 -21.37 -1.77
N LEU A 456 -1.73 -22.46 -2.39
CA LEU A 456 -1.90 -22.66 -3.82
C LEU A 456 -3.38 -22.71 -4.19
N HIS A 457 -3.74 -22.00 -5.25
CA HIS A 457 -5.09 -21.97 -5.81
C HIS A 457 -5.13 -22.39 -7.27
N ASN A 458 -4.07 -22.10 -8.03
CA ASN A 458 -3.90 -22.63 -9.37
C ASN A 458 -2.41 -22.89 -9.67
N ASP A 459 -2.05 -24.16 -9.88
CA ASP A 459 -0.70 -24.61 -10.26
C ASP A 459 -0.31 -24.18 -11.70
N ASN A 460 -1.30 -23.77 -12.49
CA ASN A 460 -1.18 -23.21 -13.84
C ASN A 460 -0.44 -24.11 -14.86
N ILE A 461 -0.72 -25.42 -14.85
CA ILE A 461 -0.09 -26.38 -15.77
C ILE A 461 -0.41 -26.03 -17.24
N SER A 462 -1.55 -25.42 -17.49
CA SER A 462 -1.96 -24.96 -18.82
C SER A 462 -1.22 -23.71 -19.30
N ASN A 463 -0.39 -23.08 -18.47
CA ASN A 463 0.33 -21.83 -18.74
C ASN A 463 -0.61 -20.70 -19.21
N SER A 464 -1.72 -20.52 -18.52
CA SER A 464 -2.59 -19.37 -18.70
C SER A 464 -1.87 -18.07 -18.31
N SER A 465 -2.16 -16.98 -19.02
CA SER A 465 -1.60 -15.66 -18.75
C SER A 465 -2.15 -15.01 -17.48
N ASN A 466 -3.38 -15.36 -17.08
CA ASN A 466 -3.93 -14.99 -15.77
C ASN A 466 -4.40 -16.29 -15.08
N PRO A 467 -3.52 -16.96 -14.31
CA PRO A 467 -3.90 -18.17 -13.59
C PRO A 467 -4.96 -17.96 -12.50
N CYS A 468 -5.19 -16.71 -12.08
CA CYS A 468 -6.18 -16.39 -11.06
C CYS A 468 -7.59 -16.16 -11.61
N SER A 469 -7.74 -15.95 -12.92
CA SER A 469 -9.05 -15.74 -13.53
C SER A 469 -9.95 -16.95 -13.29
N SER A 470 -11.20 -16.71 -12.94
CA SER A 470 -12.16 -17.79 -12.68
C SER A 470 -12.43 -18.64 -13.92
N MET A 471 -12.12 -18.15 -15.12
CA MET A 471 -12.19 -18.92 -16.37
C MET A 471 -11.17 -20.07 -16.44
N ASN A 472 -10.11 -20.01 -15.61
CA ASN A 472 -9.05 -21.01 -15.57
C ASN A 472 -9.17 -21.95 -14.36
N ASN A 473 -10.31 -21.90 -13.67
CA ASN A 473 -10.62 -22.79 -12.56
C ASN A 473 -10.82 -24.24 -13.02
N SER A 474 -10.39 -25.18 -12.19
CA SER A 474 -10.52 -26.62 -12.40
C SER A 474 -10.49 -27.32 -11.04
N ASP A 475 -11.15 -28.47 -10.94
CA ASP A 475 -11.29 -29.25 -9.71
C ASP A 475 -9.94 -29.70 -9.11
N GLU A 476 -8.87 -29.71 -9.92
CA GLU A 476 -7.54 -30.18 -9.51
C GLU A 476 -6.50 -29.05 -9.47
N ALA A 477 -6.86 -27.83 -9.91
CA ALA A 477 -5.91 -26.74 -10.10
C ALA A 477 -5.23 -26.27 -8.81
N ALA A 478 -5.89 -26.39 -7.66
CA ALA A 478 -5.32 -25.99 -6.38
C ALA A 478 -4.18 -26.90 -5.88
N PHE A 479 -3.88 -28.01 -6.58
CA PHE A 479 -2.93 -29.01 -6.11
C PHE A 479 -1.63 -29.01 -6.91
N ALA A 480 -0.53 -29.33 -6.23
CA ALA A 480 0.80 -29.37 -6.81
C ALA A 480 1.00 -30.63 -7.64
N HIS A 481 1.19 -30.44 -8.94
CA HIS A 481 1.47 -31.50 -9.89
C HIS A 481 2.97 -31.77 -9.90
N TYR A 482 3.44 -32.48 -8.87
CA TYR A 482 4.86 -32.67 -8.58
C TYR A 482 5.56 -33.64 -9.54
N SER A 483 4.81 -34.50 -10.23
CA SER A 483 5.33 -35.48 -11.20
C SER A 483 4.32 -35.73 -12.33
N GLY A 484 4.46 -34.98 -13.43
CA GLY A 484 3.53 -35.05 -14.56
C GLY A 484 2.15 -34.57 -14.15
N SER A 485 1.10 -35.39 -14.35
CA SER A 485 -0.25 -35.10 -13.88
C SER A 485 -0.53 -35.54 -12.44
N THR A 486 0.49 -36.00 -11.69
CA THR A 486 0.29 -36.54 -10.35
C THR A 486 0.27 -35.42 -9.31
N TYR A 487 -0.85 -35.31 -8.58
CA TYR A 487 -1.06 -34.33 -7.51
C TYR A 487 -1.49 -34.95 -6.17
N VAL A 488 -1.77 -36.25 -6.13
CA VAL A 488 -2.12 -37.00 -4.91
C VAL A 488 -0.89 -37.63 -4.25
N SER A 489 -0.87 -37.66 -2.92
CA SER A 489 0.23 -38.19 -2.13
C SER A 489 -0.27 -38.75 -0.81
N ALA A 490 0.25 -39.92 -0.42
CA ALA A 490 0.23 -40.29 0.99
C ALA A 490 1.03 -39.27 1.80
N PHE A 491 0.61 -39.03 3.03
CA PHE A 491 1.39 -38.20 3.94
C PHE A 491 2.70 -38.91 4.29
N ASN A 492 2.61 -40.17 4.73
CA ASN A 492 3.74 -41.05 4.99
C ASN A 492 3.39 -42.48 4.51
N SER A 493 4.35 -43.21 3.96
CA SER A 493 4.09 -44.56 3.45
C SER A 493 3.81 -45.57 4.57
N ASN A 494 4.41 -45.38 5.75
CA ASN A 494 4.18 -46.19 6.93
C ASN A 494 3.22 -45.46 7.89
N TYR A 495 2.56 -46.22 8.78
CA TYR A 495 1.46 -45.71 9.61
C TYR A 495 1.35 -46.38 10.99
N ASP A 496 2.10 -47.45 11.24
CA ASP A 496 1.93 -48.37 12.35
C ASP A 496 2.69 -47.98 13.63
N ASP A 497 3.26 -46.76 13.68
CA ASP A 497 3.98 -46.20 14.82
C ASP A 497 3.73 -44.69 14.95
N ASN A 498 3.79 -44.16 16.17
CA ASN A 498 3.77 -42.71 16.45
C ASN A 498 4.85 -41.93 15.69
N ALA A 499 5.95 -42.57 15.30
CA ALA A 499 6.98 -41.94 14.49
C ALA A 499 6.40 -41.35 13.20
N TYR A 500 5.44 -42.00 12.54
CA TYR A 500 5.06 -41.64 11.18
C TYR A 500 4.16 -40.40 11.06
N ILE A 501 3.91 -39.68 12.15
CA ILE A 501 3.20 -38.41 12.14
C ILE A 501 4.12 -37.23 11.81
N GLY A 502 3.56 -36.23 11.13
CA GLY A 502 4.25 -34.98 10.83
C GLY A 502 5.26 -35.04 9.67
N PHE A 503 5.66 -33.85 9.22
CA PHE A 503 6.48 -33.63 8.02
C PHE A 503 7.85 -34.33 8.05
N MET A 504 8.48 -34.36 9.22
CA MET A 504 9.69 -35.14 9.48
C MET A 504 9.53 -35.94 10.77
N TYR A 505 10.18 -37.10 10.79
CA TYR A 505 10.05 -38.07 11.86
C TYR A 505 11.38 -38.75 12.23
N GLY A 506 11.40 -39.37 13.40
CA GLY A 506 12.57 -40.01 13.97
C GLY A 506 12.56 -41.50 13.73
N GLN A 507 12.79 -42.26 14.80
CA GLN A 507 12.94 -43.71 14.75
C GLN A 507 11.66 -44.42 15.22
N ALA A 508 11.06 -45.20 14.32
CA ALA A 508 9.98 -46.14 14.66
C ALA A 508 10.47 -47.26 15.59
N GLY A 509 9.60 -47.77 16.45
CA GLY A 509 9.94 -48.77 17.47
C GLY A 509 10.75 -48.22 18.65
N SER A 510 10.93 -46.90 18.75
CA SER A 510 11.56 -46.26 19.90
C SER A 510 10.66 -46.36 21.14
N SER A 511 11.30 -46.31 22.31
CA SER A 511 10.63 -46.37 23.61
C SER A 511 10.54 -45.01 24.31
N ASP A 512 10.86 -43.92 23.60
CA ASP A 512 10.82 -42.55 24.11
C ASP A 512 10.38 -41.57 23.02
N TYR A 513 9.75 -40.48 23.46
CA TYR A 513 9.17 -39.44 22.60
C TYR A 513 10.22 -38.72 21.73
N ALA A 514 11.38 -38.41 22.31
CA ALA A 514 12.40 -37.62 21.62
C ALA A 514 12.96 -38.37 20.41
N SER A 515 13.32 -39.65 20.59
CA SER A 515 13.81 -40.51 19.51
C SER A 515 12.76 -40.77 18.44
N THR A 516 11.49 -40.97 18.83
CA THR A 516 10.37 -41.15 17.87
C THR A 516 10.18 -39.94 16.95
N HIS A 517 10.35 -38.73 17.48
CA HIS A 517 9.97 -37.50 16.77
C HIS A 517 11.13 -36.62 16.29
N THR A 518 12.38 -37.06 16.52
CA THR A 518 13.58 -36.37 16.01
C THR A 518 13.43 -36.13 14.51
N ASN A 519 13.71 -34.92 14.01
CA ASN A 519 13.49 -34.58 12.60
C ASN A 519 14.61 -35.14 11.69
N THR A 520 14.74 -36.46 11.57
CA THR A 520 15.81 -37.09 10.77
C THR A 520 15.32 -37.54 9.41
N ASN A 521 14.15 -38.18 9.36
CA ASN A 521 13.59 -38.76 8.15
C ASN A 521 12.49 -37.85 7.59
N LYS A 522 12.42 -37.75 6.26
CA LYS A 522 11.36 -36.99 5.57
C LYS A 522 10.14 -37.88 5.34
N SER A 523 8.95 -37.31 5.52
CA SER A 523 7.70 -37.93 5.09
C SER A 523 7.61 -38.01 3.55
N THR A 524 6.73 -38.87 3.05
CA THR A 524 6.48 -39.03 1.61
C THR A 524 5.96 -37.72 1.00
N ILE A 525 5.03 -37.06 1.68
CA ILE A 525 4.46 -35.79 1.21
C ILE A 525 5.48 -34.65 1.19
N LEU A 526 6.39 -34.58 2.17
CA LEU A 526 7.46 -33.58 2.17
C LEU A 526 8.38 -33.80 0.97
N THR A 527 8.76 -35.04 0.67
CA THR A 527 9.60 -35.35 -0.50
C THR A 527 8.94 -34.91 -1.81
N ASN A 528 7.64 -35.14 -1.96
CA ASN A 528 6.87 -34.72 -3.14
C ASN A 528 6.71 -33.19 -3.22
N LEU A 529 6.49 -32.53 -2.08
CA LEU A 529 6.42 -31.07 -1.97
C LEU A 529 7.74 -30.41 -2.35
N GLU A 530 8.86 -30.94 -1.88
CA GLU A 530 10.19 -30.46 -2.24
C GLU A 530 10.50 -30.68 -3.73
N THR A 531 10.05 -31.79 -4.31
CA THR A 531 10.16 -32.02 -5.75
C THR A 531 9.43 -30.94 -6.54
N TRP A 532 8.17 -30.64 -6.18
CA TRP A 532 7.43 -29.55 -6.80
C TRP A 532 8.09 -28.19 -6.59
N TYR A 533 8.58 -27.90 -5.39
CA TYR A 533 9.33 -26.67 -5.10
C TYR A 533 10.52 -26.53 -6.03
N THR A 534 11.34 -27.58 -6.18
CA THR A 534 12.56 -27.49 -6.99
C THR A 534 12.26 -27.16 -8.45
N ASN A 535 11.15 -27.70 -8.97
CA ASN A 535 10.71 -27.49 -10.34
C ASN A 535 10.11 -26.10 -10.58
N ASN A 536 9.58 -25.43 -9.55
CA ASN A 536 8.75 -24.23 -9.74
C ASN A 536 9.26 -22.98 -9.01
N LEU A 537 9.91 -23.12 -7.85
CA LEU A 537 10.16 -22.03 -6.91
C LEU A 537 11.65 -21.77 -6.61
N THR A 538 12.57 -22.62 -7.08
CA THR A 538 14.02 -22.48 -6.82
C THR A 538 14.55 -21.08 -7.15
N SER A 539 14.11 -20.49 -8.27
CA SER A 539 14.55 -19.17 -8.73
C SER A 539 13.98 -18.00 -7.90
N TYR A 540 13.07 -18.27 -6.98
CA TYR A 540 12.40 -17.24 -6.18
C TYR A 540 12.67 -17.38 -4.67
N ALA A 541 13.67 -18.19 -4.28
CA ALA A 541 13.97 -18.51 -2.89
C ALA A 541 14.33 -17.29 -2.02
N ASP A 542 14.76 -16.19 -2.65
CA ASP A 542 15.05 -14.89 -2.04
C ASP A 542 13.78 -14.11 -1.67
N LYS A 543 12.68 -14.31 -2.40
CA LYS A 543 11.36 -13.71 -2.12
C LYS A 543 10.54 -14.51 -1.10
N LEU A 544 10.97 -15.72 -0.77
CA LEU A 544 10.31 -16.57 0.21
C LEU A 544 10.85 -16.32 1.63
N ALA A 545 9.93 -16.11 2.56
CA ALA A 545 10.21 -15.95 3.97
C ALA A 545 10.40 -17.32 4.65
N ASP A 546 11.27 -17.34 5.65
CA ASP A 546 11.45 -18.51 6.52
C ASP A 546 10.60 -18.35 7.78
N THR A 547 9.30 -18.58 7.63
CA THR A 547 8.30 -18.46 8.71
C THR A 547 8.00 -19.81 9.33
N ILE A 548 7.71 -19.88 10.64
CA ILE A 548 7.40 -21.15 11.32
C ILE A 548 6.40 -22.00 10.54
N TRP A 549 6.85 -23.18 10.12
CA TRP A 549 5.99 -24.24 9.61
C TRP A 549 5.63 -25.18 10.76
N CYS A 550 4.51 -24.90 11.43
CA CYS A 550 4.18 -25.59 12.67
C CYS A 550 3.76 -27.05 12.44
N ASN A 551 4.67 -27.97 12.74
CA ASN A 551 4.43 -29.41 12.75
C ASN A 551 4.15 -29.86 14.19
N ASP A 552 3.05 -29.36 14.76
CA ASP A 552 2.70 -29.52 16.17
C ASP A 552 2.71 -30.99 16.62
N LYS A 553 3.71 -31.33 17.43
CA LYS A 553 3.90 -32.67 18.03
C LYS A 553 3.55 -32.70 19.51
N SER A 554 3.00 -31.62 20.07
CA SER A 554 2.54 -31.64 21.46
C SER A 554 1.50 -32.75 21.65
N THR A 555 1.54 -33.45 22.79
CA THR A 555 0.58 -34.53 23.10
C THR A 555 -0.34 -34.09 24.21
N PHE A 556 -1.52 -34.72 24.29
CA PHE A 556 -2.44 -34.51 25.40
C PHE A 556 -2.96 -35.83 25.95
N THR A 557 -3.20 -35.84 27.27
CA THR A 557 -3.78 -36.98 27.98
C THR A 557 -5.22 -36.69 28.44
N THR A 558 -5.57 -35.41 28.60
CA THR A 558 -6.86 -34.97 29.10
C THR A 558 -7.48 -33.88 28.23
N TYR A 559 -8.81 -33.95 28.11
CA TYR A 559 -9.63 -32.90 27.54
C TYR A 559 -9.91 -31.79 28.57
N ALA A 560 -10.57 -30.71 28.14
CA ALA A 560 -10.87 -29.59 29.03
C ALA A 560 -11.91 -29.97 30.11
N SER A 561 -12.80 -30.93 29.84
CA SER A 561 -13.71 -31.49 30.84
C SER A 561 -13.00 -32.24 31.99
N GLY A 562 -11.74 -32.62 31.77
CA GLY A 562 -10.95 -33.47 32.67
C GLY A 562 -11.01 -34.97 32.35
N SER A 563 -11.76 -35.40 31.33
CA SER A 563 -11.75 -36.80 30.90
C SER A 563 -10.40 -37.19 30.26
N ALA A 564 -10.08 -38.49 30.33
CA ALA A 564 -8.85 -39.04 29.78
C ALA A 564 -9.04 -39.51 28.32
N TYR A 565 -8.04 -39.28 27.47
CA TYR A 565 -8.06 -39.73 26.07
C TYR A 565 -7.13 -40.93 25.81
N GLY A 566 -5.86 -40.81 26.19
CA GLY A 566 -4.81 -41.77 25.88
C GLY A 566 -3.61 -41.61 26.79
N THR A 567 -2.52 -42.31 26.48
CA THR A 567 -1.32 -42.28 27.32
C THR A 567 -0.49 -41.01 27.14
N GLY A 568 -0.65 -40.33 26.00
CA GLY A 568 0.08 -39.10 25.68
C GLY A 568 1.59 -39.31 25.48
N LEU A 569 2.04 -40.56 25.38
CA LEU A 569 3.46 -40.91 25.35
C LEU A 569 4.14 -40.54 24.03
N GLY A 570 3.44 -40.61 22.90
CA GLY A 570 3.98 -40.23 21.58
C GLY A 570 5.17 -41.08 21.14
N TYR A 571 5.17 -42.38 21.43
CA TYR A 571 6.16 -43.31 20.89
C TYR A 571 5.57 -44.72 20.73
N GLY A 572 6.14 -45.50 19.81
CA GLY A 572 5.68 -46.87 19.56
C GLY A 572 4.21 -46.91 19.15
N THR A 573 3.50 -47.92 19.63
CA THR A 573 2.07 -48.14 19.36
C THR A 573 1.14 -47.59 20.46
N ASN A 574 1.63 -46.68 21.28
CA ASN A 574 0.85 -46.10 22.36
C ASN A 574 -0.25 -45.18 21.83
N LEU A 575 -1.49 -45.36 22.30
CA LEU A 575 -2.62 -44.46 22.01
C LEU A 575 -2.27 -43.02 22.41
N THR A 576 -2.13 -42.16 21.42
CA THR A 576 -1.67 -40.78 21.60
C THR A 576 -2.53 -39.83 20.78
N GLY A 577 -3.03 -38.76 21.41
CA GLY A 577 -3.61 -37.61 20.70
C GLY A 577 -2.63 -36.46 20.64
N TYR A 578 -2.63 -35.72 19.53
CA TYR A 578 -1.77 -34.54 19.33
C TYR A 578 -2.52 -33.22 19.50
N GLY A 579 -1.80 -32.15 19.84
CA GLY A 579 -2.36 -30.86 20.26
C GLY A 579 -3.31 -30.24 19.26
N ALA A 580 -2.99 -30.28 17.97
CA ALA A 580 -3.86 -29.77 16.91
C ALA A 580 -5.23 -30.45 16.92
N PHE A 581 -5.30 -31.77 17.11
CA PHE A 581 -6.58 -32.49 17.22
C PHE A 581 -7.43 -32.00 18.38
N LYS A 582 -6.81 -31.78 19.54
CA LYS A 582 -7.49 -31.23 20.71
C LYS A 582 -8.05 -29.85 20.40
N ARG A 583 -7.26 -28.99 19.76
CA ARG A 583 -7.67 -27.61 19.44
C ARG A 583 -8.82 -27.53 18.45
N VAL A 584 -8.90 -28.42 17.45
CA VAL A 584 -9.94 -28.34 16.40
C VAL A 584 -11.17 -29.22 16.65
N LYS A 585 -11.02 -30.36 17.36
CA LYS A 585 -12.14 -31.27 17.63
C LYS A 585 -12.73 -31.10 19.03
N GLY A 586 -11.91 -30.81 20.04
CA GLY A 586 -12.33 -30.84 21.45
C GLY A 586 -12.86 -32.20 21.92
N GLU A 587 -13.56 -32.20 23.06
CA GLU A 587 -14.32 -33.34 23.57
C GLU A 587 -15.82 -33.15 23.30
N ASP A 588 -16.46 -34.17 22.73
CA ASP A 588 -17.92 -34.24 22.51
C ASP A 588 -18.59 -33.06 21.77
N GLY A 589 -17.83 -32.09 21.23
CA GLY A 589 -18.38 -30.97 20.46
C GLY A 589 -17.50 -29.72 20.47
N LYS A 590 -18.10 -28.62 20.00
CA LYS A 590 -17.41 -27.36 19.66
C LYS A 590 -17.05 -26.46 20.84
N ASP A 591 -17.46 -26.80 22.06
CA ASP A 591 -17.30 -25.91 23.21
C ASP A 591 -15.84 -25.80 23.68
N ASP A 592 -15.06 -26.87 23.50
CA ASP A 592 -13.63 -26.98 23.86
C ASP A 592 -12.67 -26.67 22.69
N VAL A 593 -13.20 -26.24 21.54
CA VAL A 593 -12.42 -25.92 20.35
C VAL A 593 -11.77 -24.54 20.50
N GLU A 594 -10.46 -24.47 20.34
CA GLU A 594 -9.66 -23.25 20.52
C GLU A 594 -8.46 -23.28 19.56
N PRO A 595 -8.68 -22.98 18.26
CA PRO A 595 -7.60 -22.92 17.28
C PRO A 595 -6.61 -21.80 17.64
N SER A 596 -5.33 -22.01 17.31
CA SER A 596 -4.27 -21.03 17.58
C SER A 596 -3.30 -20.89 16.40
N LEU A 597 -2.91 -19.66 16.10
CA LEU A 597 -1.81 -19.37 15.15
C LEU A 597 -0.44 -19.40 15.82
N ILE A 598 -0.38 -19.65 17.14
CA ILE A 598 0.85 -19.83 17.89
C ILE A 598 1.23 -21.30 17.82
N CYS A 599 2.43 -21.58 17.34
CA CYS A 599 2.97 -22.92 17.31
C CYS A 599 3.38 -23.38 18.72
N PRO A 600 2.72 -24.40 19.30
CA PRO A 600 2.97 -24.81 20.66
C PRO A 600 4.39 -25.34 20.86
N ASN A 601 4.85 -25.27 22.11
CA ASN A 601 6.00 -26.07 22.51
C ASN A 601 5.58 -27.54 22.57
N ASP A 602 6.31 -28.41 21.86
CA ASP A 602 6.24 -29.85 22.09
C ASP A 602 6.81 -30.24 23.47
N ASN A 603 6.72 -31.53 23.77
CA ASN A 603 7.30 -32.17 24.95
C ASN A 603 8.85 -32.17 24.95
N ASN A 604 9.48 -31.38 24.08
CA ASN A 604 10.92 -31.13 24.00
C ASN A 604 11.22 -29.62 23.77
N SER A 605 10.46 -28.74 24.42
CA SER A 605 10.65 -27.27 24.39
C SER A 605 10.43 -26.62 23.00
N GLY A 606 9.61 -27.22 22.15
CA GLY A 606 9.21 -26.66 20.85
C GLY A 606 10.15 -26.96 19.68
N LYS A 607 11.31 -27.57 19.94
CA LYS A 607 12.35 -27.78 18.91
C LYS A 607 11.91 -28.74 17.80
N LEU A 608 11.08 -29.73 18.11
CA LEU A 608 10.65 -30.74 17.15
C LEU A 608 9.52 -30.22 16.27
N SER A 609 8.60 -29.45 16.84
CA SER A 609 7.42 -28.86 16.17
C SER A 609 7.80 -27.70 15.27
N LYS A 610 8.83 -26.94 15.65
CA LYS A 610 9.37 -25.81 14.89
C LYS A 610 10.61 -26.19 14.07
N PHE A 611 10.98 -27.48 13.95
CA PHE A 611 12.17 -27.90 13.20
C PHE A 611 13.48 -27.16 13.57
N THR A 612 13.64 -26.78 14.84
CA THR A 612 14.76 -25.98 15.33
C THR A 612 16.03 -26.82 15.45
N VAL A 613 17.10 -26.40 14.78
CA VAL A 613 18.44 -26.99 14.90
C VAL A 613 19.36 -26.06 15.70
N SER A 614 19.81 -24.97 15.07
CA SER A 614 20.66 -23.93 15.67
C SER A 614 20.01 -22.56 15.71
N ASP A 615 19.12 -22.24 14.76
CA ASP A 615 18.36 -20.99 14.76
C ASP A 615 17.17 -21.09 15.73
N THR A 616 17.23 -20.28 16.78
CA THR A 616 16.14 -20.15 17.76
C THR A 616 15.18 -19.00 17.44
N THR A 617 15.46 -18.22 16.38
CA THR A 617 14.71 -17.00 16.05
C THR A 617 13.40 -17.34 15.34
N ASN A 618 13.47 -18.13 14.27
CA ASN A 618 12.30 -18.45 13.45
C ASN A 618 11.91 -19.93 13.49
N GLY A 619 12.75 -20.83 13.99
CA GLY A 619 12.57 -22.26 13.72
C GLY A 619 12.91 -22.60 12.26
N ASN A 620 12.48 -23.76 11.77
CA ASN A 620 12.69 -24.31 10.43
C ASN A 620 14.10 -24.71 10.02
N GLY A 621 15.12 -24.53 10.86
CA GLY A 621 16.52 -24.83 10.51
C GLY A 621 16.81 -26.25 10.03
N ASN A 622 15.87 -27.20 10.16
CA ASN A 622 15.98 -28.56 9.63
C ASN A 622 15.25 -28.79 8.28
N LEU A 623 14.40 -27.85 7.85
CA LEU A 623 13.77 -27.89 6.54
C LEU A 623 14.75 -27.34 5.51
N THR A 624 14.87 -28.03 4.36
CA THR A 624 15.78 -27.60 3.29
C THR A 624 15.21 -26.43 2.49
N TYR A 625 13.88 -26.36 2.36
CA TYR A 625 13.18 -25.40 1.52
C TYR A 625 12.11 -24.66 2.32
N LYS A 626 11.86 -23.39 1.96
CA LYS A 626 10.89 -22.50 2.61
C LYS A 626 9.47 -22.75 2.10
N ILE A 627 8.92 -23.93 2.38
CA ILE A 627 7.61 -24.39 1.89
C ILE A 627 6.95 -25.30 2.91
N GLY A 628 5.61 -25.28 2.95
CA GLY A 628 4.84 -26.19 3.79
C GLY A 628 3.43 -26.44 3.28
N LEU A 629 2.54 -26.80 4.20
CA LEU A 629 1.08 -26.89 4.02
C LEU A 629 0.41 -25.97 5.04
N LEU A 630 -0.89 -25.74 4.89
CA LEU A 630 -1.66 -25.10 5.94
C LEU A 630 -1.78 -26.02 7.16
N THR A 631 -1.80 -25.41 8.34
CA THR A 631 -2.18 -26.09 9.58
C THR A 631 -3.70 -26.20 9.67
N ALA A 632 -4.20 -27.16 10.45
CA ALA A 632 -5.62 -27.26 10.74
C ALA A 632 -6.15 -26.01 11.45
N ASP A 633 -5.36 -25.41 12.34
CA ASP A 633 -5.72 -24.14 13.00
C ASP A 633 -5.94 -23.01 11.98
N GLU A 634 -5.03 -22.84 11.01
CA GLU A 634 -5.20 -21.86 9.93
C GLU A 634 -6.47 -22.10 9.12
N VAL A 635 -6.81 -23.37 8.87
CA VAL A 635 -8.05 -23.76 8.20
C VAL A 635 -9.29 -23.35 9.00
N GLU A 636 -9.29 -23.54 10.34
CA GLU A 636 -10.38 -23.11 11.23
C GLU A 636 -10.53 -21.58 11.26
N PHE A 637 -9.40 -20.85 11.24
CA PHE A 637 -9.38 -19.38 11.21
C PHE A 637 -10.02 -18.81 9.94
N VAL A 638 -9.71 -19.37 8.76
CA VAL A 638 -10.31 -18.91 7.50
C VAL A 638 -11.79 -19.28 7.36
N GLY A 639 -12.29 -20.21 8.18
CA GLY A 639 -13.70 -20.60 8.24
C GLY A 639 -14.00 -22.08 7.99
N GLY A 640 -12.98 -22.91 7.79
CA GLY A 640 -13.15 -24.37 7.82
C GLY A 640 -13.69 -24.84 9.17
N MET A 641 -14.16 -26.09 9.24
CA MET A 641 -14.65 -26.68 10.49
C MET A 641 -14.41 -28.19 10.55
N PHE A 642 -13.99 -28.68 11.71
CA PHE A 642 -13.94 -30.10 12.00
C PHE A 642 -15.35 -30.72 12.07
N ASN A 643 -15.57 -31.77 11.27
CA ASN A 643 -16.78 -32.61 11.25
C ASN A 643 -18.11 -31.82 11.05
N SER A 644 -18.05 -30.67 10.39
CA SER A 644 -19.19 -29.83 10.09
C SER A 644 -18.93 -29.10 8.78
N TYR A 645 -19.91 -29.05 7.88
CA TYR A 645 -19.71 -28.43 6.57
C TYR A 645 -19.75 -26.89 6.63
N ASN A 646 -18.90 -26.25 5.84
CA ASN A 646 -18.91 -24.85 5.47
C ASN A 646 -18.32 -24.67 4.07
N TYR A 647 -19.19 -24.49 3.08
CA TYR A 647 -18.78 -24.28 1.69
C TYR A 647 -18.50 -22.80 1.35
N SER A 648 -18.66 -21.88 2.31
CA SER A 648 -18.43 -20.45 2.06
C SER A 648 -16.95 -20.05 2.13
N THR A 649 -16.08 -20.92 2.66
CA THR A 649 -14.66 -20.64 2.76
C THR A 649 -14.01 -20.63 1.37
N PHE A 650 -13.15 -19.65 1.13
CA PHE A 650 -12.42 -19.57 -0.12
C PHE A 650 -11.43 -20.72 -0.36
N LEU A 651 -11.15 -21.54 0.65
CA LEU A 651 -10.30 -22.71 0.47
C LEU A 651 -10.96 -23.79 -0.41
N GLU A 652 -12.28 -23.79 -0.58
CA GLU A 652 -12.99 -24.75 -1.43
C GLU A 652 -12.84 -24.44 -2.93
N GLU A 653 -12.42 -23.23 -3.29
CA GLU A 653 -12.22 -22.88 -4.69
C GLU A 653 -11.05 -23.68 -5.29
N ASN A 654 -11.27 -24.26 -6.49
CA ASN A 654 -10.31 -25.09 -7.24
C ASN A 654 -9.86 -26.40 -6.58
N THR A 655 -10.57 -26.87 -5.55
CA THR A 655 -10.32 -28.18 -4.94
C THR A 655 -11.32 -29.25 -5.36
N GLY A 656 -12.44 -28.83 -5.95
CA GLY A 656 -13.57 -29.69 -6.25
C GLY A 656 -13.96 -30.53 -5.04
N ASN A 657 -14.13 -31.83 -5.28
CA ASN A 657 -14.52 -32.84 -4.30
C ASN A 657 -13.30 -33.66 -3.81
N ILE A 658 -12.11 -33.06 -3.75
CA ILE A 658 -10.86 -33.76 -3.46
C ILE A 658 -10.36 -33.42 -2.06
N TRP A 659 -10.09 -34.46 -1.27
CA TRP A 659 -9.46 -34.34 0.04
C TRP A 659 -7.98 -33.99 -0.09
N TRP A 660 -7.47 -33.14 0.79
CA TRP A 660 -6.06 -32.78 0.85
C TRP A 660 -5.55 -32.70 2.30
N SER A 661 -4.25 -32.91 2.47
CA SER A 661 -3.63 -33.00 3.79
C SER A 661 -3.26 -31.63 4.35
N THR A 662 -3.50 -31.42 5.64
CA THR A 662 -2.88 -30.33 6.41
C THR A 662 -1.53 -30.79 6.96
N MET A 663 -0.73 -29.86 7.51
CA MET A 663 0.49 -30.21 8.24
C MET A 663 0.19 -30.80 9.64
N SER A 664 -1.05 -30.70 10.12
CA SER A 664 -1.41 -31.00 11.50
C SER A 664 -1.73 -32.48 11.72
N SER A 665 -1.11 -33.05 12.75
CA SER A 665 -1.34 -34.44 13.15
C SER A 665 -2.54 -34.59 14.08
N ALA A 666 -3.27 -35.69 13.91
CA ALA A 666 -4.44 -35.99 14.72
C ALA A 666 -4.09 -36.89 15.93
N GLY A 667 -3.46 -38.03 15.67
CA GLY A 667 -3.24 -39.06 16.69
C GLY A 667 -2.66 -40.35 16.17
N TYR A 668 -2.18 -41.19 17.08
CA TYR A 668 -2.02 -42.62 16.85
C TYR A 668 -3.19 -43.35 17.49
N ILE A 669 -4.14 -43.82 16.67
CA ILE A 669 -5.45 -44.32 17.09
C ILE A 669 -5.75 -45.61 16.33
N GLY A 670 -6.13 -46.67 17.04
CA GLY A 670 -6.56 -47.94 16.41
C GLY A 670 -5.47 -48.64 15.58
N ASN A 671 -4.20 -48.46 15.95
CA ASN A 671 -2.99 -48.93 15.24
C ASN A 671 -2.60 -48.14 13.98
N TYR A 672 -3.15 -46.94 13.79
CA TYR A 672 -2.82 -46.08 12.67
C TYR A 672 -2.41 -44.69 13.16
N ALA A 673 -1.40 -44.12 12.52
CA ALA A 673 -1.10 -42.70 12.55
C ALA A 673 -2.11 -41.95 11.66
N TRP A 674 -2.70 -40.90 12.21
CA TRP A 674 -3.74 -40.08 11.58
C TRP A 674 -3.29 -38.63 11.49
N ASN A 675 -3.62 -38.00 10.38
CA ASN A 675 -3.52 -36.56 10.17
C ASN A 675 -4.88 -35.91 10.02
N LEU A 676 -4.90 -34.59 10.13
CA LEU A 676 -6.04 -33.77 9.79
C LEU A 676 -6.04 -33.47 8.29
N ILE A 677 -7.15 -33.78 7.64
CA ILE A 677 -7.39 -33.59 6.22
C ILE A 677 -8.64 -32.73 6.03
N ILE A 678 -8.71 -32.04 4.90
CA ILE A 678 -9.84 -31.18 4.55
C ILE A 678 -10.29 -31.50 3.12
N GLY A 679 -11.59 -31.47 2.91
CA GLY A 679 -12.21 -31.65 1.60
C GLY A 679 -13.72 -31.51 1.72
N HIS A 680 -14.36 -31.09 0.63
CA HIS A 680 -15.81 -30.95 0.57
C HIS A 680 -16.40 -30.06 1.67
N GLY A 681 -15.75 -28.95 2.01
CA GLY A 681 -16.27 -27.98 2.97
C GLY A 681 -16.10 -28.38 4.43
N PHE A 682 -15.39 -29.46 4.78
CA PHE A 682 -15.12 -29.79 6.18
C PHE A 682 -13.78 -30.48 6.39
N MET A 683 -13.35 -30.51 7.65
CA MET A 683 -12.14 -31.20 8.10
C MET A 683 -12.48 -32.51 8.79
N ASN A 684 -11.63 -33.53 8.59
CA ASN A 684 -11.74 -34.84 9.20
C ASN A 684 -10.34 -35.43 9.47
N THR A 685 -10.29 -36.66 9.98
CA THR A 685 -9.06 -37.43 10.13
C THR A 685 -8.84 -38.38 8.95
N GLY A 686 -7.62 -38.40 8.41
CA GLY A 686 -7.18 -39.33 7.37
C GLY A 686 -5.94 -40.10 7.81
N SER A 687 -5.86 -41.39 7.44
CA SER A 687 -4.68 -42.20 7.73
C SER A 687 -3.48 -41.64 6.97
N VAL A 688 -2.30 -41.58 7.59
CA VAL A 688 -1.11 -40.99 6.94
C VAL A 688 -0.70 -41.72 5.66
N ASN A 689 -1.06 -43.01 5.52
CA ASN A 689 -0.74 -43.82 4.34
C ASN A 689 -1.80 -43.78 3.23
N ASP A 690 -2.85 -42.96 3.35
CA ASP A 690 -3.85 -42.82 2.30
C ASP A 690 -3.28 -42.07 1.10
N THR A 691 -3.20 -42.74 -0.05
CA THR A 691 -2.62 -42.21 -1.29
C THR A 691 -3.58 -41.35 -2.10
N LYS A 692 -4.83 -41.13 -1.64
CA LYS A 692 -5.85 -40.40 -2.39
C LYS A 692 -5.93 -38.91 -2.03
N ASN A 693 -5.26 -38.49 -0.96
CA ASN A 693 -5.25 -37.09 -0.55
C ASN A 693 -4.33 -36.27 -1.47
N ALA A 694 -4.79 -35.10 -1.89
CA ALA A 694 -4.02 -34.19 -2.72
C ALA A 694 -2.99 -33.38 -1.92
N LEU A 695 -1.95 -32.95 -2.64
CA LEU A 695 -0.87 -32.11 -2.14
C LEU A 695 -1.18 -30.64 -2.44
N ARG A 696 -1.47 -29.84 -1.40
CA ARG A 696 -1.74 -28.39 -1.54
C ARG A 696 -0.67 -27.54 -0.87
N PRO A 697 0.30 -27.00 -1.63
CA PRO A 697 1.38 -26.19 -1.08
C PRO A 697 0.92 -24.91 -0.40
N ALA A 698 1.68 -24.50 0.60
CA ALA A 698 1.68 -23.17 1.18
C ALA A 698 3.11 -22.60 1.20
N ILE A 699 3.22 -21.29 1.00
CA ILE A 699 4.48 -20.53 1.06
C ILE A 699 4.28 -19.26 1.89
N ALA A 700 5.37 -18.58 2.25
CA ALA A 700 5.29 -17.23 2.78
C ALA A 700 6.19 -16.31 1.94
N LEU A 701 5.67 -15.15 1.53
CA LEU A 701 6.45 -14.09 0.90
C LEU A 701 7.07 -13.19 1.97
N THR A 702 8.29 -12.71 1.73
CA THR A 702 8.98 -11.78 2.66
C THR A 702 8.19 -10.50 2.90
N SER A 703 8.33 -9.90 4.08
CA SER A 703 7.66 -8.62 4.41
C SER A 703 8.06 -7.46 3.49
N SER A 704 9.25 -7.54 2.89
CA SER A 704 9.74 -6.57 1.89
C SER A 704 9.20 -6.82 0.48
N THR A 705 8.38 -7.84 0.25
CA THR A 705 7.86 -8.15 -1.08
C THR A 705 6.91 -7.05 -1.55
N THR A 706 7.27 -6.42 -2.67
CA THR A 706 6.47 -5.37 -3.32
C THR A 706 5.59 -5.93 -4.44
N ILE A 707 4.51 -5.22 -4.73
CA ILE A 707 3.62 -5.53 -5.86
C ILE A 707 3.70 -4.46 -6.95
N SER A 708 3.40 -4.82 -8.19
CA SER A 708 3.25 -3.86 -9.30
C SER A 708 1.84 -3.27 -9.40
N GLY A 709 0.85 -3.88 -8.72
CA GLY A 709 -0.54 -3.43 -8.69
C GLY A 709 -1.50 -4.55 -8.30
N GLY A 710 -2.79 -4.30 -8.50
CA GLY A 710 -3.88 -5.22 -8.25
C GLY A 710 -4.75 -4.85 -7.04
N SER A 711 -6.04 -5.16 -7.12
CA SER A 711 -7.01 -5.07 -6.03
C SER A 711 -7.14 -6.38 -5.24
N GLY A 712 -6.46 -7.43 -5.70
CA GLY A 712 -6.51 -8.77 -5.11
C GLY A 712 -7.71 -9.59 -5.55
N THR A 713 -8.47 -9.17 -6.57
CA THR A 713 -9.59 -9.95 -7.12
C THR A 713 -9.11 -11.00 -8.14
N SER A 714 -9.95 -11.95 -8.55
CA SER A 714 -9.54 -13.01 -9.50
C SER A 714 -9.10 -12.43 -10.85
N GLU A 715 -9.76 -11.36 -11.29
CA GLU A 715 -9.50 -10.70 -12.57
C GLU A 715 -8.45 -9.58 -12.44
N ASP A 716 -8.12 -9.17 -11.22
CA ASP A 716 -7.12 -8.14 -10.91
C ASP A 716 -6.34 -8.53 -9.64
N PRO A 717 -5.56 -9.63 -9.68
CA PRO A 717 -4.85 -10.15 -8.52
C PRO A 717 -3.69 -9.23 -8.14
N TYR A 718 -3.21 -9.33 -6.91
CA TYR A 718 -1.95 -8.67 -6.54
C TYR A 718 -0.80 -9.32 -7.31
N VAL A 719 -0.05 -8.55 -8.09
CA VAL A 719 1.04 -9.08 -8.92
C VAL A 719 2.38 -8.80 -8.24
N VAL A 720 3.08 -9.86 -7.82
CA VAL A 720 4.37 -9.76 -7.13
C VAL A 720 5.49 -9.38 -8.10
N LYS A 721 6.26 -8.33 -7.74
CA LYS A 721 7.42 -7.84 -8.51
C LYS A 721 8.66 -8.67 -8.23
#